data_AF-A0A6L5XY42-F1
#
_entry.id   AF-A0A6L5XY42-F1
#
_cell.length_a   1.000
_cell.length_b   1.000
_cell.length_c   1.000
_cell.angle_alpha   90.00
_cell.angle_beta   90.00
_cell.angle_gamma   90.00
#
_symmetry.space_group_name_H-M   'P 1'
#
loop_
_entity.id
_entity.type
_entity.pdbx_description
1 polymer ?
#
loop_
_entity_poly.entity_id
_entity_poly.type
_entity_poly.pdbx_seq_one_letter_code
_entity_poly.pdbx_strand_id
1 'polypeptide(L)'
;MSKKTNKKPKTAPLVYINRVKMTELNENGKYTFIPVVEDDNNKKIYRCKLDKEGQKKYDKIVVNKIIRDERKHMILTAESELIRIIKHLSERNETVKGRDYIPDVLSLKVGKSYTAYKDKMTETKMIVTYNGVKYKRIIVSSSHSRTQKAMLVSVDVWDKAMDILLCGLDRNTKYKYMSKWNSYIGLAATDSIPVSMPNIVVIDDKEINQKAIVDIVQETDTDDEDGNIKRDFMVLTDREEEIHTNLFDGAGLVTVEKAKQWSEELNLDYIPASFQFRCIPCLKGKLYTMPVTEFAKEIGVSTITDIKGKKWDLFNDKIDCILTKSQFKFYDLYDSIETWKHCFEEEIHGYRRTFNISSYDEKFSELKKTTVMAYQPLQTSEYTDDEIEELCKPTVNGYMEACSSVEGFLKYRGIISEQDKDDDIDWSRFPSYYQALYYNHSLINDEFIQKKIKQDIKSGKERAYVGKIIVSGNYQTLTPDLYALMQHAFGLEVTGLLKGNEVYSNYWNHNLFETPWIDIIRSPHIANEHCPVQVVTSGIMEKWFKYQQTGIILSVFGNTIALKLNSADYDGDHVLTTDNRIICESAKRNIANTIHHIKIDNRESVKDMKKVDVGDINTVIECDYKGYKNNIGNVINPISVLWSMQ
;
A
#
# COMPACT_ATOMS: atom_id res chain seq x y z
N MET A 1 -37.40 14.87 -11.68
CA MET A 1 -36.23 15.42 -10.97
C MET A 1 -35.89 14.49 -9.82
N SER A 2 -34.94 13.58 -10.04
CA SER A 2 -34.43 12.69 -8.99
C SER A 2 -33.52 13.48 -8.06
N LYS A 3 -33.81 13.49 -6.75
CA LYS A 3 -32.90 13.99 -5.73
C LYS A 3 -31.63 13.14 -5.80
N LYS A 4 -30.59 13.61 -6.51
CA LYS A 4 -29.23 13.11 -6.33
C LYS A 4 -28.85 13.36 -4.88
N THR A 5 -29.04 12.36 -4.03
CA THR A 5 -28.44 12.36 -2.69
C THR A 5 -26.95 12.38 -2.91
N ASN A 6 -26.30 13.48 -2.57
CA ASN A 6 -24.85 13.66 -2.63
C ASN A 6 -24.21 12.75 -1.57
N LYS A 7 -24.16 11.44 -1.84
CA LYS A 7 -23.53 10.45 -0.95
C LYS A 7 -22.04 10.51 -1.23
N LYS A 8 -21.25 10.92 -0.23
CA LYS A 8 -19.80 10.89 -0.31
C LYS A 8 -19.31 9.44 -0.55
N PRO A 9 -18.16 9.26 -1.25
CA PRO A 9 -17.52 7.96 -1.38
C PRO A 9 -17.36 7.29 -0.02
N LYS A 10 -17.65 5.99 0.05
CA LYS A 10 -17.46 5.23 1.28
C LYS A 10 -15.96 5.13 1.58
N THR A 11 -15.62 5.31 2.86
CA THR A 11 -14.30 5.04 3.41
C THR A 11 -14.43 4.01 4.52
N ALA A 12 -13.38 3.23 4.75
CA ALA A 12 -13.36 2.32 5.89
C ALA A 12 -13.54 3.12 7.19
N PRO A 13 -14.50 2.75 8.07
CA PRO A 13 -14.79 3.52 9.27
C PRO A 13 -13.57 3.53 10.19
N LEU A 14 -13.37 4.65 10.89
CA LEU A 14 -12.34 4.73 11.92
C LEU A 14 -12.87 4.14 13.23
N VAL A 15 -12.10 3.23 13.82
CA VAL A 15 -12.40 2.59 15.11
C VAL A 15 -11.29 2.86 16.12
N TYR A 16 -11.64 2.79 17.39
CA TYR A 16 -10.68 2.82 18.49
C TYR A 16 -10.19 1.41 18.82
N ILE A 17 -8.88 1.28 19.01
CA ILE A 17 -8.23 0.06 19.53
C ILE A 17 -7.22 0.43 20.61
N ASN A 18 -6.77 -0.56 21.39
CA ASN A 18 -5.71 -0.37 22.36
C ASN A 18 -4.33 -0.29 21.68
N ARG A 19 -3.41 0.45 22.29
CA ARG A 19 -1.99 0.49 21.94
C ARG A 19 -1.14 0.60 23.19
N VAL A 20 -0.11 -0.24 23.27
CA VAL A 20 0.95 -0.13 24.28
C VAL A 20 2.31 -0.12 23.60
N LYS A 21 3.31 0.55 24.17
CA LYS A 21 4.69 0.48 23.68
C LYS A 21 5.44 -0.64 24.39
N MET A 22 6.38 -1.27 23.68
CA MET A 22 7.27 -2.27 24.27
C MET A 22 8.03 -1.74 25.50
N THR A 23 8.41 -0.46 25.48
CA THR A 23 9.08 0.24 26.59
C THR A 23 8.19 0.46 27.82
N GLU A 24 6.87 0.31 27.69
CA GLU A 24 5.94 0.44 28.83
C GLU A 24 5.70 -0.91 29.52
N LEU A 25 6.13 -2.03 28.92
CA LEU A 25 5.99 -3.35 29.51
C LEU A 25 7.11 -3.62 30.52
N ASN A 26 6.76 -4.18 31.68
CA ASN A 26 7.75 -4.73 32.61
C ASN A 26 8.44 -5.97 32.05
N GLU A 27 9.39 -6.55 32.81
CA GLU A 27 10.17 -7.74 32.41
C GLU A 27 9.27 -8.91 31.99
N ASN A 28 8.17 -9.14 32.73
CA ASN A 28 7.18 -10.18 32.46
C ASN A 28 6.19 -9.87 31.31
N GLY A 29 6.45 -8.84 30.49
CA GLY A 29 5.57 -8.45 29.39
C GLY A 29 4.21 -7.88 29.84
N LYS A 30 4.13 -7.27 31.03
CA LYS A 30 2.89 -6.73 31.61
C LYS A 30 2.91 -5.21 31.71
N TYR A 31 1.78 -4.61 31.37
CA TYR A 31 1.42 -3.25 31.70
C TYR A 31 0.24 -3.25 32.68
N THR A 32 0.35 -2.50 33.77
CA THR A 32 -0.73 -2.30 34.73
C THR A 32 -0.65 -0.88 35.24
N PHE A 33 -1.68 -0.08 34.94
CA PHE A 33 -1.76 1.27 35.45
C PHE A 33 -2.16 1.26 36.93
N ILE A 34 -1.32 1.89 37.77
CA ILE A 34 -1.60 2.08 39.19
C ILE A 34 -1.72 3.59 39.44
N PRO A 35 -2.94 4.12 39.66
CA PRO A 35 -3.15 5.54 39.87
C PRO A 35 -2.55 5.99 41.20
N VAL A 36 -1.60 6.92 41.16
CA VAL A 36 -1.04 7.57 42.34
C VAL A 36 -1.67 8.95 42.48
N VAL A 37 -2.19 9.31 43.66
CA VAL A 37 -2.70 10.65 43.96
C VAL A 37 -1.69 11.36 44.87
N GLU A 38 -1.35 12.60 44.55
CA GLU A 38 -0.33 13.39 45.25
C GLU A 38 -0.90 14.75 45.65
N ASP A 39 -0.38 15.32 46.73
CA ASP A 39 -0.68 16.70 47.16
C ASP A 39 0.18 17.74 46.41
N ASP A 40 -0.02 19.03 46.69
CA ASP A 40 0.71 20.14 46.05
C ASP A 40 2.23 20.12 46.32
N ASN A 41 2.69 19.30 47.28
CA ASN A 41 4.10 19.08 47.60
C ASN A 41 4.63 17.74 47.03
N ASN A 42 3.90 17.12 46.10
CA ASN A 42 4.21 15.82 45.49
C ASN A 42 4.28 14.64 46.50
N LYS A 43 3.60 14.72 47.64
CA LYS A 43 3.50 13.60 48.59
C LYS A 43 2.31 12.70 48.28
N LYS A 44 2.51 11.39 48.30
CA LYS A 44 1.46 10.40 48.06
C LYS A 44 0.34 10.47 49.11
N ILE A 45 -0.88 10.61 48.62
CA ILE A 45 -2.11 10.55 49.41
C ILE A 45 -2.61 9.12 49.44
N TYR A 46 -2.98 8.63 50.62
CA TYR A 46 -3.52 7.28 50.81
C TYR A 46 -5.01 7.36 51.15
N ARG A 47 -5.85 6.69 50.36
CA ARG A 47 -7.31 6.67 50.53
C ARG A 47 -7.75 6.36 51.97
N CYS A 48 -7.10 5.40 52.62
CA CYS A 48 -7.41 4.96 53.98
C CYS A 48 -7.15 6.01 55.07
N LYS A 49 -6.38 7.06 54.76
CA LYS A 49 -6.07 8.16 55.69
C LYS A 49 -7.01 9.37 55.53
N LEU A 50 -7.99 9.29 54.63
CA LEU A 50 -8.92 10.37 54.34
C LEU A 50 -10.27 10.13 55.03
N ASP A 51 -10.95 11.22 55.37
CA ASP A 51 -12.34 11.20 55.80
C ASP A 51 -13.29 10.82 54.64
N LYS A 52 -14.60 10.70 54.91
CA LYS A 52 -15.57 10.27 53.89
C LYS A 52 -15.62 11.20 52.67
N GLU A 53 -15.47 12.51 52.87
CA GLU A 53 -15.49 13.48 51.77
C GLU A 53 -14.19 13.45 50.96
N GLY A 54 -13.04 13.37 51.65
CA GLY A 54 -11.72 13.19 51.05
C GLY A 54 -11.61 11.88 50.26
N GLN A 55 -12.18 10.77 50.76
CA GLN A 55 -12.27 9.51 50.01
C GLN A 55 -13.05 9.68 48.70
N LYS A 56 -14.19 10.38 48.70
CA LYS A 56 -14.94 10.67 47.46
C LYS A 56 -14.13 11.50 46.47
N LYS A 57 -13.42 12.54 46.94
CA LYS A 57 -12.54 13.37 46.10
C LYS A 57 -11.39 12.54 45.54
N TYR A 58 -10.77 11.72 46.37
CA TYR A 58 -9.71 10.79 45.98
C TYR A 58 -10.17 9.82 44.90
N ASP A 59 -11.32 9.16 45.11
CA ASP A 59 -11.88 8.19 44.18
C ASP A 59 -12.19 8.86 42.82
N LYS A 60 -12.71 10.10 42.82
CA LYS A 60 -12.93 10.88 41.58
C LYS A 60 -11.61 11.18 40.86
N ILE A 61 -10.55 11.54 41.58
CA ILE A 61 -9.22 11.80 40.98
C ILE A 61 -8.66 10.50 40.39
N VAL A 62 -8.77 9.39 41.10
CA VAL A 62 -8.34 8.07 40.65
C VAL A 62 -9.05 7.68 39.35
N VAL A 63 -10.39 7.78 39.30
CA VAL A 63 -11.19 7.50 38.10
C VAL A 63 -10.74 8.37 36.93
N ASN A 64 -10.54 9.67 37.15
CA ASN A 64 -10.06 10.57 36.10
C ASN A 64 -8.65 10.20 35.59
N LYS A 65 -7.76 9.74 36.47
CA LYS A 65 -6.42 9.28 36.09
C LYS A 65 -6.48 7.99 35.27
N ILE A 66 -7.34 7.04 35.64
CA ILE A 66 -7.58 5.79 34.87
C ILE A 66 -8.10 6.13 33.46
N ILE A 67 -9.16 6.94 33.36
CA ILE A 67 -9.73 7.36 32.07
C ILE A 67 -8.67 8.07 31.21
N ARG A 68 -7.80 8.87 31.82
CA ARG A 68 -6.72 9.57 31.10
C ARG A 68 -5.67 8.59 30.58
N ASP A 69 -5.33 7.56 31.34
CA ASP A 69 -4.39 6.52 30.91
C ASP A 69 -4.98 5.68 29.79
N GLU A 70 -6.23 5.21 29.93
CA GLU A 70 -6.95 4.51 28.85
C GLU A 70 -6.98 5.32 27.56
N ARG A 71 -7.32 6.62 27.64
CA ARG A 71 -7.31 7.53 26.48
C ARG A 71 -5.93 7.74 25.87
N LYS A 72 -4.85 7.59 26.65
CA LYS A 72 -3.46 7.69 26.17
C LYS A 72 -3.06 6.44 25.38
N HIS A 73 -3.56 5.28 25.75
CA HIS A 73 -3.35 4.01 25.04
C HIS A 73 -4.39 3.76 23.94
N MET A 74 -5.45 4.55 23.86
CA MET A 74 -6.44 4.46 22.80
C MET A 74 -5.97 5.16 21.52
N ILE A 75 -6.05 4.46 20.39
CA ILE A 75 -5.68 5.00 19.07
C ILE A 75 -6.80 4.80 18.05
N LEU A 76 -6.82 5.65 17.03
CA LEU A 76 -7.67 5.44 15.85
C LEU A 76 -6.93 4.61 14.80
N THR A 77 -7.66 3.70 14.17
CA THR A 77 -7.26 2.97 12.97
C THR A 77 -8.48 2.84 12.06
N ALA A 78 -8.27 2.70 10.75
CA ALA A 78 -9.37 2.32 9.87
C ALA A 78 -9.70 0.83 10.04
N GLU A 79 -10.96 0.50 9.76
CA GLU A 79 -11.47 -0.86 9.90
C GLU A 79 -10.94 -1.76 8.78
N SER A 80 -10.42 -2.92 9.17
CA SER A 80 -9.98 -4.00 8.30
C SER A 80 -10.83 -5.25 8.56
N GLU A 81 -10.70 -6.28 7.73
CA GLU A 81 -11.46 -7.52 7.94
C GLU A 81 -11.09 -8.20 9.27
N LEU A 82 -9.81 -8.16 9.68
CA LEU A 82 -9.40 -8.59 11.02
C LEU A 82 -10.21 -7.88 12.10
N ILE A 83 -10.35 -6.56 12.00
CA ILE A 83 -11.09 -5.77 12.99
C ILE A 83 -12.57 -6.15 12.98
N ARG A 84 -13.18 -6.37 11.80
CA ARG A 84 -14.57 -6.85 11.70
C ARG A 84 -14.76 -8.23 12.34
N ILE A 85 -13.81 -9.15 12.12
CA ILE A 85 -13.80 -10.49 12.73
C ILE A 85 -13.73 -10.35 14.27
N ILE A 86 -12.78 -9.58 14.79
CA ILE A 86 -12.64 -9.42 16.24
C ILE A 86 -13.86 -8.70 16.84
N LYS A 87 -14.38 -7.68 16.17
CA LYS A 87 -15.62 -7.01 16.57
C LYS A 87 -16.80 -7.97 16.62
N HIS A 88 -16.95 -8.87 15.66
CA HIS A 88 -17.99 -9.90 15.67
C HIS A 88 -17.84 -10.88 16.84
N LEU A 89 -16.61 -11.29 17.15
CA LEU A 89 -16.31 -12.26 18.21
C LEU A 89 -16.29 -11.66 19.62
N SER A 90 -16.12 -10.35 19.74
CA SER A 90 -15.92 -9.67 21.02
C SER A 90 -17.24 -9.39 21.73
N GLU A 91 -17.31 -9.78 23.01
CA GLU A 91 -18.39 -9.41 23.93
C GLU A 91 -18.14 -8.05 24.61
N ARG A 92 -16.97 -7.43 24.38
CA ARG A 92 -16.48 -6.23 25.08
C ARG A 92 -16.52 -4.96 24.22
N ASN A 93 -17.14 -5.00 23.05
CA ASN A 93 -17.21 -3.81 22.19
C ASN A 93 -18.02 -2.69 22.84
N GLU A 94 -17.55 -1.46 22.68
CA GLU A 94 -18.21 -0.26 23.21
C GLU A 94 -18.26 0.83 22.15
N THR A 95 -19.01 1.90 22.43
CA THR A 95 -18.97 3.13 21.62
C THR A 95 -18.32 4.26 22.41
N VAL A 96 -17.22 4.81 21.89
CA VAL A 96 -16.49 5.93 22.48
C VAL A 96 -16.48 7.09 21.50
N LYS A 97 -17.01 8.25 21.93
CA LYS A 97 -17.09 9.48 21.10
C LYS A 97 -17.74 9.25 19.72
N GLY A 98 -18.80 8.43 19.68
CA GLY A 98 -19.53 8.12 18.45
C GLY A 98 -18.80 7.20 17.47
N ARG A 99 -17.73 6.51 17.91
CA ARG A 99 -17.02 5.49 17.13
C ARG A 99 -16.93 4.21 17.94
N ASP A 100 -16.85 3.08 17.24
CA ASP A 100 -16.66 1.79 17.90
C ASP A 100 -15.28 1.73 18.56
N TYR A 101 -15.23 1.13 19.74
CA TYR A 101 -14.04 0.79 20.48
C TYR A 101 -13.99 -0.73 20.65
N ILE A 102 -12.90 -1.32 20.18
CA ILE A 102 -12.70 -2.77 20.14
C ILE A 102 -11.53 -3.08 21.08
N PRO A 103 -11.79 -3.25 22.40
CA PRO A 103 -10.74 -3.41 23.39
C PRO A 103 -9.90 -4.68 23.17
N ASP A 104 -10.48 -5.67 22.49
CA ASP A 104 -9.84 -6.96 22.21
C ASP A 104 -8.73 -6.89 21.17
N VAL A 105 -8.51 -5.72 20.54
CA VAL A 105 -7.40 -5.47 19.63
C VAL A 105 -6.35 -4.59 20.31
N LEU A 106 -5.11 -5.07 20.36
CA LEU A 106 -3.96 -4.36 20.91
C LEU A 106 -2.86 -4.20 19.86
N SER A 107 -2.54 -2.96 19.51
CA SER A 107 -1.37 -2.61 18.72
C SER A 107 -0.14 -2.46 19.63
N LEU A 108 0.80 -3.39 19.57
CA LEU A 108 2.06 -3.30 20.30
C LEU A 108 3.07 -2.52 19.46
N LYS A 109 3.46 -1.32 19.91
CA LYS A 109 4.50 -0.51 19.26
C LYS A 109 5.88 -0.95 19.75
N VAL A 110 6.62 -1.66 18.92
CA VAL A 110 7.95 -2.21 19.22
C VAL A 110 9.03 -1.13 19.11
N GLY A 111 9.04 -0.38 18.01
CA GLY A 111 10.06 0.64 17.75
C GLY A 111 11.49 0.06 17.79
N LYS A 112 12.42 0.80 18.39
CA LYS A 112 13.82 0.37 18.54
C LYS A 112 14.03 -0.76 19.58
N SER A 113 12.99 -1.16 20.31
CA SER A 113 13.06 -2.21 21.34
C SER A 113 12.85 -3.61 20.77
N TYR A 114 13.34 -3.87 19.55
CA TYR A 114 13.10 -5.15 18.86
C TYR A 114 13.87 -6.34 19.48
N THR A 115 15.02 -6.12 20.13
CA THR A 115 15.69 -7.16 20.93
C THR A 115 14.85 -7.54 22.15
N ALA A 116 14.38 -6.54 22.90
CA ALA A 116 13.47 -6.78 24.03
C ALA A 116 12.14 -7.43 23.60
N TYR A 117 11.66 -7.15 22.38
CA TYR A 117 10.53 -7.88 21.79
C TYR A 117 10.84 -9.36 21.66
N LYS A 118 11.98 -9.72 21.04
CA LYS A 118 12.38 -11.11 20.86
C LYS A 118 12.42 -11.85 22.19
N ASP A 119 13.11 -11.29 23.19
CA ASP A 119 13.31 -11.93 24.49
C ASP A 119 11.96 -12.13 25.21
N LYS A 120 11.19 -11.05 25.37
CA LYS A 120 9.90 -11.09 26.08
C LYS A 120 8.88 -11.97 25.38
N MET A 121 8.75 -11.87 24.06
CA MET A 121 7.76 -12.67 23.32
C MET A 121 8.14 -14.16 23.32
N THR A 122 9.42 -14.49 23.44
CA THR A 122 9.87 -15.89 23.60
C THR A 122 9.46 -16.40 24.98
N GLU A 123 9.79 -15.65 26.04
CA GLU A 123 9.48 -16.02 27.42
C GLU A 123 7.96 -16.14 27.66
N THR A 124 7.19 -15.19 27.15
CA THR A 124 5.73 -15.15 27.35
C THR A 124 4.94 -15.97 26.32
N LYS A 125 5.62 -16.67 25.40
CA LYS A 125 4.98 -17.42 24.30
C LYS A 125 4.03 -16.54 23.47
N MET A 126 4.50 -15.37 23.08
CA MET A 126 3.83 -14.31 22.31
C MET A 126 2.64 -13.63 23.01
N ILE A 127 2.61 -13.65 24.35
CA ILE A 127 1.53 -13.04 25.15
C ILE A 127 2.01 -11.76 25.84
N VAL A 128 1.21 -10.71 25.77
CA VAL A 128 1.37 -9.48 26.54
C VAL A 128 0.14 -9.29 27.42
N THR A 129 0.32 -8.77 28.64
CA THR A 129 -0.82 -8.42 29.51
C THR A 129 -0.99 -6.91 29.58
N TYR A 130 -2.16 -6.39 29.23
CA TYR A 130 -2.52 -4.98 29.36
C TYR A 130 -3.72 -4.84 30.30
N ASN A 131 -3.51 -4.17 31.44
CA ASN A 131 -4.53 -3.92 32.46
C ASN A 131 -5.33 -5.18 32.87
N GLY A 132 -4.62 -6.30 33.05
CA GLY A 132 -5.20 -7.58 33.48
C GLY A 132 -5.68 -8.47 32.34
N VAL A 133 -5.86 -7.96 31.12
CA VAL A 133 -6.27 -8.74 29.95
C VAL A 133 -5.02 -9.26 29.21
N LYS A 134 -5.03 -10.56 28.87
CA LYS A 134 -3.95 -11.20 28.10
C LYS A 134 -4.25 -11.09 26.61
N TYR A 135 -3.27 -10.66 25.83
CA TYR A 135 -3.31 -10.54 24.38
C TYR A 135 -2.22 -11.39 23.75
N LYS A 136 -2.55 -12.14 22.71
CA LYS A 136 -1.62 -12.99 21.95
C LYS A 136 -1.41 -12.41 20.55
N ARG A 137 -0.16 -12.46 20.08
CA ARG A 137 0.21 -12.04 18.71
C ARG A 137 -0.66 -12.75 17.68
N ILE A 138 -1.31 -11.98 16.80
CA ILE A 138 -2.08 -12.52 15.68
C ILE A 138 -1.40 -12.24 14.36
N ILE A 139 -1.04 -10.98 14.05
CA ILE A 139 -0.53 -10.58 12.74
C ILE A 139 0.62 -9.58 12.85
N VAL A 140 1.69 -9.85 12.10
CA VAL A 140 2.72 -8.88 11.70
C VAL A 140 2.84 -8.93 10.18
N SER A 141 2.14 -8.03 9.49
CA SER A 141 2.23 -7.88 8.03
C SER A 141 3.51 -7.17 7.64
N SER A 142 3.83 -7.10 6.34
CA SER A 142 4.96 -6.30 5.84
C SER A 142 4.87 -4.83 6.25
N SER A 143 3.65 -4.26 6.30
CA SER A 143 3.42 -2.89 6.79
C SER A 143 3.70 -2.76 8.30
N HIS A 144 3.25 -3.74 9.09
CA HIS A 144 3.53 -3.77 10.53
C HIS A 144 5.02 -3.92 10.82
N SER A 145 5.73 -4.77 10.07
CA SER A 145 7.18 -4.94 10.15
C SER A 145 7.92 -3.62 9.90
N ARG A 146 7.62 -2.94 8.77
CA ARG A 146 8.23 -1.63 8.42
C ARG A 146 7.95 -0.55 9.47
N THR A 147 6.76 -0.57 10.06
CA THR A 147 6.37 0.40 11.10
C THR A 147 6.70 -0.05 12.52
N GLN A 148 7.38 -1.20 12.68
CA GLN A 148 7.78 -1.81 13.94
C GLN A 148 6.62 -1.97 14.92
N LYS A 149 5.55 -2.63 14.46
CA LYS A 149 4.33 -2.91 15.22
C LYS A 149 3.98 -4.40 15.17
N ALA A 150 3.29 -4.88 16.19
CA ALA A 150 2.57 -6.15 16.15
C ALA A 150 1.09 -5.92 16.46
N MET A 151 0.21 -6.66 15.79
CA MET A 151 -1.20 -6.75 16.17
C MET A 151 -1.39 -7.98 17.04
N LEU A 152 -1.98 -7.76 18.22
CA LEU A 152 -2.34 -8.79 19.18
C LEU A 152 -3.85 -8.73 19.40
N VAL A 153 -4.44 -9.88 19.74
CA VAL A 153 -5.85 -9.96 20.14
C VAL A 153 -5.98 -10.68 21.48
N SER A 154 -7.06 -10.42 22.21
CA SER A 154 -7.28 -11.05 23.50
C SER A 154 -7.29 -12.59 23.37
N VAL A 155 -6.74 -13.29 24.37
CA VAL A 155 -6.52 -14.75 24.29
C VAL A 155 -7.83 -15.53 24.12
N ASP A 156 -8.92 -15.04 24.70
CA ASP A 156 -10.27 -15.62 24.61
C ASP A 156 -10.90 -15.56 23.22
N VAL A 157 -10.50 -14.62 22.35
CA VAL A 157 -10.98 -14.52 20.97
C VAL A 157 -9.98 -15.07 19.94
N TRP A 158 -8.71 -15.28 20.34
CA TRP A 158 -7.61 -15.57 19.43
C TRP A 158 -7.83 -16.83 18.58
N ASP A 159 -8.25 -17.93 19.21
CA ASP A 159 -8.45 -19.21 18.51
C ASP A 159 -9.54 -19.11 17.44
N LYS A 160 -10.70 -18.53 17.81
CA LYS A 160 -11.82 -18.32 16.88
C LYS A 160 -11.44 -17.41 15.72
N ALA A 161 -10.69 -16.34 16.02
CA ALA A 161 -10.21 -15.42 15.00
C ALA A 161 -9.26 -16.11 14.01
N MET A 162 -8.34 -16.96 14.51
CA MET A 162 -7.43 -17.72 13.65
C MET A 162 -8.16 -18.73 12.76
N ASP A 163 -9.18 -19.43 13.27
CA ASP A 163 -9.98 -20.35 12.45
C ASP A 163 -10.65 -19.62 11.27
N ILE A 164 -11.16 -18.41 11.52
CA ILE A 164 -11.68 -17.55 10.45
C ILE A 164 -10.55 -17.10 9.52
N LEU A 165 -9.43 -16.61 10.02
CA LEU A 165 -8.35 -16.08 9.17
C LEU A 165 -7.70 -17.13 8.25
N LEU A 166 -7.68 -18.40 8.64
CA LEU A 166 -6.99 -19.47 7.90
C LEU A 166 -7.79 -20.05 6.74
N CYS A 167 -9.12 -19.84 6.68
CA CYS A 167 -9.98 -20.31 5.58
C CYS A 167 -9.75 -21.78 5.20
N GLY A 168 -9.80 -22.66 6.19
CA GLY A 168 -9.61 -24.10 6.00
C GLY A 168 -8.15 -24.57 5.98
N LEU A 169 -7.16 -23.68 6.05
CA LEU A 169 -5.75 -24.08 6.23
C LEU A 169 -5.45 -24.51 7.67
N ASP A 170 -4.54 -25.49 7.82
CA ASP A 170 -4.09 -25.96 9.12
C ASP A 170 -3.14 -24.96 9.80
N ARG A 171 -3.23 -24.86 11.14
CA ARG A 171 -2.40 -23.95 11.95
C ARG A 171 -0.90 -24.27 11.91
N ASN A 172 -0.53 -25.52 11.60
CA ASN A 172 0.84 -26.01 11.50
C ASN A 172 1.24 -26.27 10.04
N THR A 173 0.62 -25.56 9.09
CA THR A 173 0.96 -25.65 7.67
C THR A 173 2.46 -25.44 7.45
N LYS A 174 3.11 -26.36 6.74
CA LYS A 174 4.51 -26.19 6.34
C LYS A 174 4.59 -25.33 5.09
N TYR A 175 5.20 -24.15 5.19
CA TYR A 175 5.28 -23.19 4.09
C TYR A 175 6.71 -22.77 3.75
N LYS A 176 6.91 -22.21 2.54
CA LYS A 176 8.25 -21.88 2.02
C LYS A 176 9.01 -20.91 2.92
N TYR A 177 8.34 -19.84 3.37
CA TYR A 177 8.93 -18.81 4.24
C TYR A 177 7.89 -18.23 5.20
N MET A 178 8.29 -18.05 6.46
CA MET A 178 7.43 -17.41 7.47
C MET A 178 7.07 -15.97 7.10
N SER A 179 8.00 -15.24 6.48
CA SER A 179 7.77 -13.87 6.01
C SER A 179 6.65 -13.80 4.98
N LYS A 180 6.65 -14.70 3.97
CA LYS A 180 5.57 -14.78 2.97
C LYS A 180 4.23 -15.15 3.61
N TRP A 181 4.21 -16.15 4.50
CA TRP A 181 3.01 -16.52 5.24
C TRP A 181 2.43 -15.33 6.01
N ASN A 182 3.26 -14.64 6.81
CA ASN A 182 2.89 -13.45 7.56
C ASN A 182 2.36 -12.32 6.66
N SER A 183 2.96 -12.12 5.48
CA SER A 183 2.49 -11.12 4.52
C SER A 183 1.10 -11.45 3.98
N TYR A 184 0.82 -12.72 3.67
CA TYR A 184 -0.45 -13.13 3.06
C TYR A 184 -1.59 -13.24 4.08
N ILE A 185 -1.35 -13.77 5.28
CA ILE A 185 -2.32 -13.67 6.39
C ILE A 185 -2.53 -12.21 6.78
N GLY A 186 -1.46 -11.41 6.74
CA GLY A 186 -1.47 -9.98 7.05
C GLY A 186 -2.35 -9.12 6.16
N LEU A 187 -2.84 -9.64 5.03
CA LEU A 187 -3.82 -8.96 4.18
C LEU A 187 -5.10 -8.62 4.93
N ALA A 188 -5.47 -9.44 5.94
CA ALA A 188 -6.64 -9.22 6.80
C ALA A 188 -6.57 -7.93 7.60
N ALA A 189 -5.37 -7.39 7.83
CA ALA A 189 -5.16 -6.13 8.52
C ALA A 189 -5.13 -4.92 7.57
N THR A 190 -5.45 -5.11 6.28
CA THR A 190 -5.56 -3.99 5.32
C THR A 190 -6.92 -3.31 5.49
N ASP A 191 -6.88 -2.01 5.68
CA ASP A 191 -8.07 -1.16 5.68
C ASP A 191 -8.86 -1.35 4.38
N SER A 192 -10.13 -1.70 4.48
CA SER A 192 -10.89 -2.14 3.31
C SER A 192 -12.39 -2.13 3.54
N ILE A 193 -13.13 -1.97 2.45
CA ILE A 193 -14.60 -1.90 2.42
C ILE A 193 -15.14 -3.20 1.82
N PRO A 194 -16.03 -3.92 2.52
CA PRO A 194 -16.73 -5.07 1.97
C PRO A 194 -17.62 -4.69 0.78
N VAL A 195 -17.57 -5.51 -0.27
CA VAL A 195 -18.43 -5.42 -1.46
C VAL A 195 -18.98 -6.80 -1.81
N SER A 196 -19.91 -6.85 -2.75
CA SER A 196 -20.49 -8.09 -3.26
C SER A 196 -19.42 -9.02 -3.84
N MET A 197 -19.54 -10.31 -3.52
CA MET A 197 -18.66 -11.36 -4.05
C MET A 197 -18.88 -11.52 -5.57
N PRO A 198 -17.81 -11.49 -6.38
CA PRO A 198 -17.90 -11.78 -7.81
C PRO A 198 -17.84 -13.29 -8.09
N ASN A 199 -18.33 -13.72 -9.25
CA ASN A 199 -17.95 -15.03 -9.81
C ASN A 199 -16.54 -14.94 -10.41
N ILE A 200 -15.62 -15.73 -9.85
CA ILE A 200 -14.19 -15.68 -10.14
C ILE A 200 -13.76 -16.92 -10.92
N VAL A 201 -12.95 -16.72 -11.95
CA VAL A 201 -12.08 -17.74 -12.55
C VAL A 201 -10.63 -17.31 -12.39
N VAL A 202 -9.73 -18.26 -12.13
CA VAL A 202 -8.29 -18.02 -12.03
C VAL A 202 -7.59 -18.70 -13.21
N ILE A 203 -6.92 -17.94 -14.06
CA ILE A 203 -6.15 -18.42 -15.22
C ILE A 203 -4.66 -18.49 -14.88
N ASP A 204 -3.89 -19.27 -15.65
CA ASP A 204 -2.44 -19.34 -15.46
C ASP A 204 -1.77 -18.00 -15.78
N ASP A 205 -0.60 -17.76 -15.20
CA ASP A 205 0.20 -16.58 -15.55
C ASP A 205 0.70 -16.68 -17.00
N LYS A 206 0.90 -15.53 -17.67
CA LYS A 206 1.50 -15.51 -19.01
C LYS A 206 2.99 -15.21 -18.87
N GLU A 207 3.76 -16.29 -18.76
CA GLU A 207 5.21 -16.23 -18.76
C GLU A 207 5.75 -16.21 -20.19
N ILE A 208 6.66 -15.28 -20.46
CA ILE A 208 7.41 -15.22 -21.71
C ILE A 208 8.90 -15.06 -21.42
N ASN A 209 9.71 -15.36 -22.42
CA ASN A 209 11.08 -14.93 -22.46
C ASN A 209 11.23 -13.81 -23.48
N GLN A 210 11.86 -12.73 -23.08
CA GLN A 210 12.11 -11.60 -23.97
C GLN A 210 13.58 -11.23 -23.97
N LYS A 211 14.10 -10.93 -25.16
CA LYS A 211 15.47 -10.45 -25.32
C LYS A 211 15.55 -8.98 -24.95
N ALA A 212 16.53 -8.62 -24.14
CA ALA A 212 16.81 -7.23 -23.80
C ALA A 212 18.31 -7.01 -23.57
N ILE A 213 18.75 -5.78 -23.78
CA ILE A 213 20.09 -5.35 -23.39
C ILE A 213 20.02 -4.89 -21.93
N VAL A 214 20.84 -5.50 -21.08
CA VAL A 214 20.85 -5.29 -19.62
C VAL A 214 22.26 -5.17 -19.07
N ASP A 215 22.36 -4.55 -17.90
CA ASP A 215 23.55 -4.65 -17.07
C ASP A 215 23.32 -5.76 -16.05
N ILE A 216 24.13 -6.81 -16.11
CA ILE A 216 24.02 -7.95 -15.21
C ILE A 216 24.79 -7.65 -13.93
N VAL A 217 24.13 -7.87 -12.80
CA VAL A 217 24.77 -7.97 -11.49
C VAL A 217 24.70 -9.43 -11.06
N GLN A 218 25.84 -10.12 -11.05
CA GLN A 218 25.95 -11.49 -10.58
C GLN A 218 26.31 -11.49 -9.09
N GLU A 219 25.42 -12.01 -8.25
CA GLU A 219 25.66 -12.29 -6.82
C GLU A 219 26.02 -13.77 -6.67
N THR A 220 27.26 -14.06 -6.25
CA THR A 220 27.70 -15.43 -5.95
C THR A 220 27.78 -15.61 -4.44
N ASP A 221 26.91 -16.46 -3.90
CA ASP A 221 26.94 -16.88 -2.50
C ASP A 221 27.93 -18.04 -2.34
N THR A 222 28.91 -17.86 -1.46
CA THR A 222 29.85 -18.89 -0.99
C THR A 222 29.81 -18.98 0.54
N ASP A 223 30.41 -20.02 1.11
CA ASP A 223 30.61 -20.13 2.55
C ASP A 223 31.92 -19.43 2.93
N ASP A 224 31.89 -18.58 3.98
CA ASP A 224 33.11 -18.08 4.61
C ASP A 224 33.75 -19.13 5.55
N GLU A 225 34.87 -18.78 6.16
CA GLU A 225 35.62 -19.68 7.07
C GLU A 225 34.79 -20.16 8.28
N ASP A 226 33.75 -19.41 8.65
CA ASP A 226 32.83 -19.72 9.77
C ASP A 226 31.52 -20.40 9.28
N GLY A 227 31.39 -20.67 7.97
CA GLY A 227 30.19 -21.24 7.35
C GLY A 227 29.03 -20.25 7.20
N ASN A 228 29.28 -18.94 7.28
CA ASN A 228 28.29 -17.91 6.96
C ASN A 228 28.32 -17.56 5.46
N ILE A 229 27.26 -16.91 4.99
CA ILE A 229 27.14 -16.49 3.60
C ILE A 229 28.10 -15.33 3.31
N LYS A 230 29.12 -15.60 2.50
CA LYS A 230 29.93 -14.59 1.81
C LYS A 230 29.32 -14.32 0.43
N ARG A 231 29.19 -13.04 0.08
CA ARG A 231 28.66 -12.60 -1.21
C ARG A 231 29.74 -11.91 -2.03
N ASP A 232 30.01 -12.45 -3.20
CA ASP A 232 30.88 -11.84 -4.19
C ASP A 232 30.02 -11.28 -5.34
N PHE A 233 30.35 -10.08 -5.83
CA PHE A 233 29.58 -9.39 -6.86
C PHE A 233 30.43 -9.17 -8.12
N MET A 234 29.86 -9.43 -9.29
CA MET A 234 30.42 -9.10 -10.60
C MET A 234 29.41 -8.30 -11.41
N VAL A 235 29.86 -7.25 -12.09
CA VAL A 235 29.03 -6.42 -12.97
C VAL A 235 29.47 -6.64 -14.42
N LEU A 236 28.51 -6.95 -15.29
CA LEU A 236 28.71 -7.09 -16.73
C LEU A 236 27.76 -6.13 -17.44
N THR A 237 28.28 -5.11 -18.11
CA THR A 237 27.47 -4.12 -18.80
C THR A 237 27.09 -4.55 -20.22
N ASP A 238 26.01 -4.00 -20.75
CA ASP A 238 25.58 -4.10 -22.15
C ASP A 238 25.46 -5.55 -22.68
N ARG A 239 24.82 -6.42 -21.90
CA ARG A 239 24.61 -7.83 -22.27
C ARG A 239 23.23 -8.05 -22.87
N GLU A 240 23.18 -8.69 -24.03
CA GLU A 240 21.93 -9.24 -24.56
C GLU A 240 21.58 -10.50 -23.78
N GLU A 241 20.48 -10.46 -23.04
CA GLU A 241 20.00 -11.57 -22.21
C GLU A 241 18.55 -11.91 -22.53
N GLU A 242 18.19 -13.16 -22.29
CA GLU A 242 16.83 -13.65 -22.37
C GLU A 242 16.19 -13.59 -20.97
N ILE A 243 15.31 -12.59 -20.76
CA ILE A 243 14.71 -12.31 -19.47
C ILE A 243 13.35 -13.01 -19.37
N HIS A 244 13.22 -13.88 -18.40
CA HIS A 244 11.95 -14.49 -18.02
C HIS A 244 11.03 -13.45 -17.37
N THR A 245 9.82 -13.26 -17.90
CA THR A 245 8.90 -12.21 -17.47
C THR A 245 7.46 -12.70 -17.44
N ASN A 246 6.78 -12.46 -16.32
CA ASN A 246 5.32 -12.56 -16.22
C ASN A 246 4.70 -11.26 -16.71
N LEU A 247 3.92 -11.34 -17.80
CA LEU A 247 3.31 -10.16 -18.42
C LEU A 247 2.25 -9.47 -17.56
N PHE A 248 1.64 -10.19 -16.61
CA PHE A 248 0.43 -9.74 -15.91
C PHE A 248 0.51 -9.98 -14.39
N ASP A 249 1.70 -9.97 -13.81
CA ASP A 249 1.87 -10.25 -12.38
C ASP A 249 1.03 -9.28 -11.53
N GLY A 250 0.03 -9.80 -10.83
CA GLY A 250 -0.83 -9.03 -9.93
C GLY A 250 -2.04 -8.38 -10.60
N ALA A 251 -2.17 -8.48 -11.92
CA ALA A 251 -3.27 -7.92 -12.71
C ALA A 251 -4.35 -8.96 -13.05
N GLY A 252 -5.61 -8.58 -12.87
CA GLY A 252 -6.78 -9.34 -13.32
C GLY A 252 -7.80 -8.43 -13.98
N LEU A 253 -8.86 -9.01 -14.54
CA LEU A 253 -9.93 -8.31 -15.24
C LEU A 253 -11.22 -8.33 -14.43
N VAL A 254 -11.95 -7.21 -14.41
CA VAL A 254 -13.33 -7.15 -13.93
C VAL A 254 -14.25 -6.64 -15.04
N THR A 255 -15.41 -7.27 -15.19
CA THR A 255 -16.43 -6.85 -16.15
C THR A 255 -16.97 -5.47 -15.80
N VAL A 256 -17.41 -4.71 -16.81
CA VAL A 256 -17.99 -3.38 -16.62
C VAL A 256 -19.23 -3.44 -15.72
N GLU A 257 -20.03 -4.50 -15.86
CA GLU A 257 -21.23 -4.74 -15.07
C GLU A 257 -20.90 -4.88 -13.57
N LYS A 258 -19.89 -5.69 -13.22
CA LYS A 258 -19.44 -5.84 -11.83
C LYS A 258 -18.78 -4.57 -11.30
N ALA A 259 -17.94 -3.93 -12.11
CA ALA A 259 -17.30 -2.67 -11.74
C ALA A 259 -18.32 -1.57 -11.43
N LYS A 260 -19.41 -1.49 -12.21
CA LYS A 260 -20.53 -0.59 -11.97
C LYS A 260 -21.27 -0.93 -10.67
N GLN A 261 -21.52 -2.21 -10.41
CA GLN A 261 -22.13 -2.65 -9.16
C GLN A 261 -21.28 -2.22 -7.94
N TRP A 262 -19.97 -2.45 -7.97
CA TRP A 262 -19.08 -2.03 -6.90
C TRP A 262 -18.97 -0.50 -6.76
N SER A 263 -18.97 0.23 -7.88
CA SER A 263 -19.04 1.70 -7.87
C SER A 263 -20.27 2.19 -7.08
N GLU A 264 -21.45 1.61 -7.32
CA GLU A 264 -22.67 1.94 -6.58
C GLU A 264 -22.57 1.55 -5.09
N GLU A 265 -22.03 0.37 -4.78
CA GLU A 265 -21.81 -0.09 -3.40
C GLU A 265 -20.82 0.80 -2.63
N LEU A 266 -19.84 1.40 -3.33
CA LEU A 266 -18.85 2.34 -2.78
C LEU A 266 -19.35 3.80 -2.78
N ASN A 267 -20.57 4.08 -3.25
CA ASN A 267 -21.12 5.43 -3.46
C ASN A 267 -20.26 6.32 -4.39
N LEU A 268 -19.76 5.78 -5.51
CA LEU A 268 -19.03 6.53 -6.52
C LEU A 268 -19.97 7.03 -7.63
N ASP A 269 -19.61 8.14 -8.27
CA ASP A 269 -20.35 8.73 -9.40
C ASP A 269 -19.72 8.43 -10.77
N TYR A 270 -18.71 7.55 -10.78
CA TYR A 270 -17.97 7.09 -11.96
C TYR A 270 -17.61 5.60 -11.79
N ILE A 271 -17.17 4.96 -12.88
CA ILE A 271 -16.62 3.60 -12.83
C ILE A 271 -15.09 3.73 -12.75
N PRO A 272 -14.44 3.31 -11.65
CA PRO A 272 -12.99 3.30 -11.56
C PRO A 272 -12.32 2.47 -12.66
N ALA A 273 -11.15 2.91 -13.09
CA ALA A 273 -10.31 2.18 -14.05
C ALA A 273 -9.88 0.81 -13.50
N SER A 274 -9.71 0.73 -12.18
CA SER A 274 -9.42 -0.52 -11.50
C SER A 274 -9.70 -0.46 -9.99
N PHE A 275 -9.70 -1.64 -9.37
CA PHE A 275 -9.94 -1.84 -7.95
C PHE A 275 -8.82 -2.70 -7.36
N GLN A 276 -8.14 -2.19 -6.34
CA GLN A 276 -7.23 -3.00 -5.55
C GLN A 276 -8.04 -3.77 -4.49
N PHE A 277 -7.94 -5.09 -4.50
CA PHE A 277 -8.76 -5.95 -3.66
C PHE A 277 -7.94 -6.81 -2.69
N ARG A 278 -8.60 -7.23 -1.61
CA ARG A 278 -8.09 -8.13 -0.57
C ARG A 278 -9.18 -9.11 -0.21
N CYS A 279 -8.93 -10.40 -0.39
CA CYS A 279 -9.88 -11.46 -0.08
C CYS A 279 -9.13 -12.57 0.65
N ILE A 280 -9.42 -12.73 1.94
CA ILE A 280 -8.49 -13.38 2.87
C ILE A 280 -8.85 -14.83 3.19
N PRO A 281 -7.81 -15.63 3.50
CA PRO A 281 -6.43 -15.45 3.06
C PRO A 281 -6.38 -15.69 1.54
N CYS A 282 -5.20 -15.50 0.96
CA CYS A 282 -4.80 -16.00 -0.38
C CYS A 282 -4.99 -15.08 -1.58
N LEU A 283 -6.07 -14.30 -1.70
CA LEU A 283 -6.32 -13.52 -2.91
C LEU A 283 -5.96 -12.04 -2.72
N LYS A 284 -5.06 -11.55 -3.58
CA LYS A 284 -4.58 -10.15 -3.60
C LYS A 284 -4.19 -9.76 -5.00
N GLY A 285 -4.65 -8.59 -5.44
CA GLY A 285 -4.11 -7.95 -6.63
C GLY A 285 -4.91 -6.71 -6.99
N LYS A 286 -4.86 -6.36 -8.27
CA LYS A 286 -5.64 -5.30 -8.88
C LYS A 286 -6.51 -5.85 -10.00
N LEU A 287 -7.78 -5.45 -10.00
CA LEU A 287 -8.78 -5.82 -11.00
C LEU A 287 -9.06 -4.63 -11.89
N TYR A 288 -8.71 -4.73 -13.16
CA TYR A 288 -8.86 -3.66 -14.14
C TYR A 288 -10.19 -3.78 -14.88
N THR A 289 -10.94 -2.68 -14.92
CA THR A 289 -12.25 -2.60 -15.56
C THR A 289 -12.09 -2.66 -17.07
N MET A 290 -12.55 -3.74 -17.69
CA MET A 290 -12.47 -3.93 -19.14
C MET A 290 -13.82 -4.38 -19.69
N PRO A 291 -14.16 -4.02 -20.94
CA PRO A 291 -15.39 -4.46 -21.60
C PRO A 291 -15.29 -5.92 -22.07
N VAL A 292 -15.00 -6.84 -21.15
CA VAL A 292 -14.75 -8.28 -21.40
C VAL A 292 -15.92 -8.94 -22.13
N THR A 293 -17.15 -8.62 -21.73
CA THR A 293 -18.39 -9.10 -22.35
C THR A 293 -18.53 -8.65 -23.81
N GLU A 294 -18.11 -7.41 -24.13
CA GLU A 294 -18.13 -6.86 -25.49
C GLU A 294 -17.03 -7.50 -26.34
N PHE A 295 -15.83 -7.65 -25.78
CA PHE A 295 -14.70 -8.34 -26.40
C PHE A 295 -15.08 -9.77 -26.81
N ALA A 296 -15.62 -10.54 -25.86
CA ALA A 296 -16.06 -11.91 -26.08
C ALA A 296 -17.07 -12.04 -27.23
N LYS A 297 -18.08 -11.16 -27.26
CA LYS A 297 -19.10 -11.16 -28.32
C LYS A 297 -18.54 -10.79 -29.69
N GLU A 298 -17.68 -9.78 -29.74
CA GLU A 298 -17.13 -9.28 -31.01
C GLU A 298 -16.14 -10.25 -31.63
N ILE A 299 -15.28 -10.87 -30.83
CA ILE A 299 -14.29 -11.85 -31.30
C ILE A 299 -14.91 -13.24 -31.48
N GLY A 300 -16.08 -13.50 -30.88
CA GLY A 300 -16.77 -14.80 -30.97
C GLY A 300 -16.18 -15.85 -30.04
N VAL A 301 -15.73 -15.45 -28.85
CA VAL A 301 -15.14 -16.32 -27.82
C VAL A 301 -15.94 -16.24 -26.52
N SER A 302 -16.01 -17.34 -25.77
CA SER A 302 -16.65 -17.37 -24.45
C SER A 302 -15.95 -18.28 -23.44
N THR A 303 -15.09 -19.18 -23.90
CA THR A 303 -14.45 -20.20 -23.07
C THR A 303 -13.20 -19.64 -22.39
N ILE A 304 -13.12 -19.80 -21.08
CA ILE A 304 -11.96 -19.48 -20.24
C ILE A 304 -11.46 -20.79 -19.61
N THR A 305 -10.16 -21.04 -19.67
CA THR A 305 -9.55 -22.23 -19.07
C THR A 305 -8.83 -21.84 -17.79
N ASP A 306 -9.18 -22.45 -16.66
CA ASP A 306 -8.57 -22.15 -15.37
C ASP A 306 -7.19 -22.83 -15.19
N ILE A 307 -6.52 -22.50 -14.08
CA ILE A 307 -5.20 -23.04 -13.69
C ILE A 307 -5.14 -24.57 -13.54
N LYS A 308 -6.27 -25.27 -13.52
CA LYS A 308 -6.36 -26.74 -13.43
C LYS A 308 -6.88 -27.35 -14.74
N GLY A 309 -7.07 -26.55 -15.78
CA GLY A 309 -7.53 -26.99 -17.10
C GLY A 309 -9.05 -27.12 -17.25
N LYS A 310 -9.84 -26.73 -16.24
CA LYS A 310 -11.30 -26.74 -16.33
C LYS A 310 -11.76 -25.54 -17.18
N LYS A 311 -12.75 -25.81 -18.03
CA LYS A 311 -13.34 -24.82 -18.94
C LYS A 311 -14.57 -24.20 -18.31
N TRP A 312 -14.66 -22.89 -18.43
CA TRP A 312 -15.76 -22.05 -17.96
C TRP A 312 -16.30 -21.24 -19.14
N ASP A 313 -17.60 -21.00 -19.19
CA ASP A 313 -18.22 -20.12 -20.17
C ASP A 313 -18.57 -18.77 -19.53
N LEU A 314 -18.00 -17.69 -20.08
CA LEU A 314 -18.16 -16.32 -19.59
C LEU A 314 -19.62 -15.96 -19.31
N PHE A 315 -20.55 -16.34 -20.20
CA PHE A 315 -21.94 -15.92 -20.15
C PHE A 315 -22.79 -16.85 -19.28
N ASN A 316 -22.64 -18.17 -19.43
CA ASN A 316 -23.44 -19.16 -18.70
C ASN A 316 -23.03 -19.23 -17.23
N ASP A 317 -21.73 -19.21 -16.94
CA ASP A 317 -21.20 -19.22 -15.58
C ASP A 317 -21.19 -17.81 -14.96
N LYS A 318 -21.58 -16.79 -15.74
CA LYS A 318 -21.70 -15.37 -15.32
C LYS A 318 -20.42 -14.89 -14.66
N ILE A 319 -19.28 -15.10 -15.32
CA ILE A 319 -17.97 -14.76 -14.78
C ILE A 319 -17.85 -13.23 -14.71
N ASP A 320 -17.58 -12.73 -13.51
CA ASP A 320 -17.45 -11.30 -13.22
C ASP A 320 -15.99 -10.86 -13.18
N CYS A 321 -15.10 -11.75 -12.73
CA CYS A 321 -13.68 -11.47 -12.55
C CYS A 321 -12.81 -12.63 -13.07
N ILE A 322 -11.75 -12.27 -13.77
CA ILE A 322 -10.72 -13.20 -14.25
C ILE A 322 -9.41 -12.81 -13.57
N LEU A 323 -8.94 -13.63 -12.65
CA LEU A 323 -7.71 -13.41 -11.91
C LEU A 323 -6.55 -14.18 -12.57
N THR A 324 -5.34 -13.65 -12.48
CA THR A 324 -4.13 -14.41 -12.81
C THR A 324 -3.67 -15.21 -11.61
N LYS A 325 -2.94 -16.30 -11.85
CA LYS A 325 -2.44 -17.20 -10.82
C LYS A 325 -1.56 -16.48 -9.80
N SER A 326 -0.79 -15.47 -10.21
CA SER A 326 0.03 -14.70 -9.30
C SER A 326 -0.80 -13.92 -8.26
N GLN A 327 -2.09 -13.65 -8.52
CA GLN A 327 -3.01 -13.05 -7.54
C GLN A 327 -3.50 -14.05 -6.47
N PHE A 328 -3.33 -15.36 -6.69
CA PHE A 328 -3.69 -16.43 -5.75
C PHE A 328 -2.47 -16.95 -4.98
N LYS A 329 -2.06 -16.23 -3.94
CA LYS A 329 -0.79 -16.42 -3.22
C LYS A 329 -0.61 -17.78 -2.52
N PHE A 330 -1.71 -18.49 -2.23
CA PHE A 330 -1.71 -19.84 -1.63
C PHE A 330 -2.34 -20.88 -2.57
N TYR A 331 -2.30 -20.68 -3.89
CA TYR A 331 -2.88 -21.63 -4.83
C TYR A 331 -2.35 -23.06 -4.67
N ASP A 332 -1.11 -23.22 -4.17
CA ASP A 332 -0.46 -24.51 -3.94
C ASP A 332 -0.88 -25.20 -2.63
N LEU A 333 -1.68 -24.53 -1.80
CA LEU A 333 -2.23 -25.08 -0.55
C LEU A 333 -3.68 -25.53 -0.68
N TYR A 334 -4.34 -25.29 -1.82
CA TYR A 334 -5.70 -25.74 -2.08
C TYR A 334 -5.74 -26.66 -3.30
N ASP A 335 -6.65 -27.63 -3.28
CA ASP A 335 -6.83 -28.56 -4.39
C ASP A 335 -7.34 -27.85 -5.66
N SER A 336 -8.26 -26.89 -5.47
CA SER A 336 -8.86 -26.07 -6.54
C SER A 336 -9.36 -24.71 -6.02
N ILE A 337 -9.71 -23.80 -6.96
CA ILE A 337 -10.33 -22.51 -6.62
C ILE A 337 -11.72 -22.70 -5.98
N GLU A 338 -12.47 -23.73 -6.36
CA GLU A 338 -13.76 -24.07 -5.78
C GLU A 338 -13.63 -24.54 -4.34
N THR A 339 -12.55 -25.27 -4.02
CA THR A 339 -12.24 -25.67 -2.64
C THR A 339 -12.00 -24.45 -1.77
N TRP A 340 -11.16 -23.52 -2.25
CA TRP A 340 -10.96 -22.23 -1.59
C TRP A 340 -12.27 -21.45 -1.46
N LYS A 341 -13.10 -21.38 -2.52
CA LYS A 341 -14.38 -20.67 -2.53
C LYS A 341 -15.35 -21.25 -1.50
N HIS A 342 -15.43 -22.57 -1.41
CA HIS A 342 -16.24 -23.25 -0.40
C HIS A 342 -15.82 -22.87 1.02
N CYS A 343 -14.52 -23.00 1.34
CA CYS A 343 -13.99 -22.60 2.65
C CYS A 343 -14.19 -21.10 2.93
N PHE A 344 -14.13 -20.27 1.89
CA PHE A 344 -14.30 -18.82 2.00
C PHE A 344 -15.76 -18.44 2.33
N GLU A 345 -16.71 -19.07 1.65
CA GLU A 345 -18.15 -18.84 1.82
C GLU A 345 -18.74 -19.47 3.08
N GLU A 346 -18.03 -20.44 3.67
CA GLU A 346 -18.41 -21.09 4.93
C GLU A 346 -18.48 -20.09 6.09
N GLU A 347 -19.57 -20.15 6.85
CA GLU A 347 -19.75 -19.38 8.07
C GLU A 347 -19.02 -20.09 9.23
N ILE A 348 -17.99 -19.45 9.76
CA ILE A 348 -17.18 -19.99 10.87
C ILE A 348 -17.35 -19.07 12.09
N HIS A 349 -17.73 -19.64 13.23
CA HIS A 349 -18.02 -18.90 14.47
C HIS A 349 -19.05 -17.76 14.26
N GLY A 350 -20.03 -17.97 13.37
CA GLY A 350 -21.06 -16.99 13.03
C GLY A 350 -20.59 -15.85 12.11
N TYR A 351 -19.35 -15.91 11.59
CA TYR A 351 -18.79 -14.90 10.70
C TYR A 351 -18.62 -15.44 9.27
N ARG A 352 -19.04 -14.66 8.29
CA ARG A 352 -18.80 -14.91 6.87
C ARG A 352 -17.77 -13.91 6.34
N ARG A 353 -16.72 -14.42 5.70
CA ARG A 353 -15.65 -13.61 5.10
C ARG A 353 -16.18 -12.75 3.95
N THR A 354 -15.50 -11.65 3.69
CA THR A 354 -15.97 -10.65 2.71
C THR A 354 -14.97 -10.41 1.60
N PHE A 355 -15.46 -10.14 0.38
CA PHE A 355 -14.61 -9.61 -0.68
C PHE A 355 -14.41 -8.12 -0.42
N ASN A 356 -13.17 -7.65 -0.32
CA ASN A 356 -12.92 -6.28 0.09
C ASN A 356 -12.14 -5.49 -0.94
N ILE A 357 -12.52 -4.24 -1.12
CA ILE A 357 -11.77 -3.25 -1.90
C ILE A 357 -10.99 -2.39 -0.92
N SER A 358 -9.65 -2.37 -1.06
CA SER A 358 -8.76 -1.54 -0.23
C SER A 358 -8.55 -0.15 -0.82
N SER A 359 -8.58 -0.05 -2.15
CA SER A 359 -8.50 1.21 -2.89
C SER A 359 -9.01 1.02 -4.30
N TYR A 360 -9.30 2.11 -4.99
CA TYR A 360 -9.73 2.16 -6.37
C TYR A 360 -9.06 3.38 -7.03
N ASP A 361 -8.89 3.33 -8.35
CA ASP A 361 -8.29 4.46 -9.04
C ASP A 361 -9.21 5.69 -9.00
N GLU A 362 -8.60 6.86 -8.81
CA GLU A 362 -9.29 8.16 -8.74
C GLU A 362 -10.02 8.49 -10.05
N LYS A 363 -10.97 9.43 -9.97
CA LYS A 363 -11.69 9.91 -11.16
C LYS A 363 -10.72 10.70 -12.03
N PHE A 364 -10.91 10.66 -13.36
CA PHE A 364 -10.07 11.41 -14.30
C PHE A 364 -9.87 12.89 -13.92
N SER A 365 -10.95 13.56 -13.50
CA SER A 365 -10.94 14.98 -13.10
C SER A 365 -10.18 15.25 -11.80
N GLU A 366 -9.88 14.22 -11.00
CA GLU A 366 -9.14 14.33 -9.74
C GLU A 366 -7.62 14.17 -9.96
N LEU A 367 -7.19 13.70 -11.13
CA LEU A 367 -5.77 13.63 -11.47
C LEU A 367 -5.16 15.03 -11.50
N LYS A 368 -4.09 15.19 -10.73
CA LYS A 368 -3.38 16.47 -10.62
C LYS A 368 -2.63 16.78 -11.91
N LYS A 369 -2.44 18.06 -12.19
CA LYS A 369 -1.56 18.53 -13.29
C LYS A 369 -0.11 18.66 -12.86
N THR A 370 0.11 18.89 -11.57
CA THR A 370 1.44 19.03 -10.98
C THR A 370 1.56 18.20 -9.73
N THR A 371 2.79 17.84 -9.41
CA THR A 371 3.11 17.02 -8.25
C THR A 371 4.46 17.40 -7.68
N VAL A 372 4.72 16.95 -6.46
CA VAL A 372 6.04 17.12 -5.83
C VAL A 372 6.86 15.89 -6.13
N MET A 373 7.94 16.07 -6.87
CA MET A 373 8.94 15.03 -7.12
C MET A 373 9.97 15.03 -5.98
N ALA A 374 10.45 13.84 -5.62
CA ALA A 374 11.54 13.71 -4.67
C ALA A 374 12.89 13.99 -5.34
N TYR A 375 13.96 14.09 -4.56
CA TYR A 375 15.29 14.39 -5.08
C TYR A 375 15.94 13.19 -5.78
N GLN A 376 15.55 11.96 -5.44
CA GLN A 376 16.25 10.76 -5.92
C GLN A 376 16.30 10.64 -7.45
N PRO A 377 15.21 10.85 -8.21
CA PRO A 377 15.26 10.84 -9.67
C PRO A 377 16.20 11.91 -10.24
N LEU A 378 16.25 13.09 -9.63
CA LEU A 378 17.14 14.16 -10.08
C LEU A 378 18.62 13.82 -9.90
N GLN A 379 18.97 12.97 -8.92
CA GLN A 379 20.36 12.62 -8.65
C GLN A 379 20.94 11.62 -9.65
N THR A 380 20.08 10.87 -10.35
CA THR A 380 20.49 9.78 -11.22
C THR A 380 20.60 10.22 -12.69
N SER A 381 20.55 11.52 -12.96
CA SER A 381 20.64 12.10 -14.30
C SER A 381 21.39 13.44 -14.27
N GLU A 382 22.00 13.79 -15.40
CA GLU A 382 22.79 15.01 -15.54
C GLU A 382 21.93 16.20 -15.99
N TYR A 383 22.13 17.34 -15.33
CA TYR A 383 21.45 18.60 -15.63
C TYR A 383 22.46 19.75 -15.66
N THR A 384 22.23 20.74 -16.53
CA THR A 384 22.98 22.00 -16.50
C THR A 384 22.47 22.93 -15.40
N ASP A 385 23.26 23.92 -14.99
CA ASP A 385 22.83 24.92 -14.00
C ASP A 385 21.56 25.67 -14.45
N ASP A 386 21.47 26.01 -15.74
CA ASP A 386 20.30 26.68 -16.32
C ASP A 386 19.06 25.76 -16.30
N GLU A 387 19.23 24.46 -16.59
CA GLU A 387 18.17 23.46 -16.51
C GLU A 387 17.68 23.30 -15.06
N ILE A 388 18.59 23.26 -14.08
CA ILE A 388 18.25 23.18 -12.66
C ILE A 388 17.51 24.44 -12.22
N GLU A 389 17.97 25.63 -12.63
CA GLU A 389 17.30 26.89 -12.30
C GLU A 389 15.86 26.88 -12.83
N GLU A 390 15.67 26.57 -14.11
CA GLU A 390 14.35 26.52 -14.75
C GLU A 390 13.44 25.48 -14.08
N LEU A 391 13.95 24.29 -13.81
CA LEU A 391 13.20 23.22 -13.15
C LEU A 391 12.76 23.61 -11.72
N CYS A 392 13.54 24.44 -11.03
CA CYS A 392 13.21 24.92 -9.69
C CYS A 392 12.23 26.09 -9.69
N LYS A 393 12.06 26.84 -10.79
CA LYS A 393 11.21 28.05 -10.86
C LYS A 393 9.79 27.85 -10.34
N PRO A 394 9.03 26.80 -10.71
CA PRO A 394 7.67 26.59 -10.19
C PRO A 394 7.64 26.50 -8.65
N THR A 395 8.65 25.84 -8.07
CA THR A 395 8.78 25.67 -6.62
C THR A 395 9.10 27.00 -5.94
N VAL A 396 10.08 27.74 -6.46
CA VAL A 396 10.50 29.04 -5.92
C VAL A 396 9.38 30.06 -6.02
N ASN A 397 8.74 30.16 -7.18
CA ASN A 397 7.64 31.09 -7.42
C ASN A 397 6.45 30.79 -6.49
N GLY A 398 6.03 29.52 -6.40
CA GLY A 398 4.94 29.12 -5.50
C GLY A 398 5.27 29.39 -4.02
N TYR A 399 6.52 29.22 -3.60
CA TYR A 399 6.97 29.58 -2.27
C TYR A 399 6.95 31.11 -2.02
N MET A 400 7.43 31.90 -2.98
CA MET A 400 7.43 33.36 -2.89
C MET A 400 6.02 33.93 -2.85
N GLU A 401 5.10 33.38 -3.66
CA GLU A 401 3.67 33.71 -3.62
C GLU A 401 3.07 33.38 -2.24
N ALA A 402 3.38 32.20 -1.69
CA ALA A 402 2.95 31.79 -0.36
C ALA A 402 3.42 32.72 0.77
N CYS A 403 4.60 33.33 0.61
CA CYS A 403 5.13 34.30 1.57
C CYS A 403 4.51 35.70 1.42
N SER A 404 3.93 36.01 0.25
CA SER A 404 3.55 37.37 -0.12
C SER A 404 2.10 37.70 0.19
N SER A 405 1.20 36.71 0.28
CA SER A 405 -0.22 36.96 0.56
C SER A 405 -0.90 35.78 1.26
N VAL A 406 -2.04 36.07 1.91
CA VAL A 406 -2.90 35.04 2.52
C VAL A 406 -3.42 34.07 1.45
N GLU A 407 -3.88 34.60 0.32
CA GLU A 407 -4.36 33.80 -0.80
C GLU A 407 -3.26 32.91 -1.39
N GLY A 408 -2.06 33.44 -1.58
CA GLY A 408 -0.89 32.68 -2.02
C GLY A 408 -0.56 31.54 -1.04
N PHE A 409 -0.64 31.80 0.27
CA PHE A 409 -0.44 30.76 1.28
C PHE A 409 -1.53 29.67 1.21
N LEU A 410 -2.80 30.06 1.05
CA LEU A 410 -3.92 29.12 0.95
C LEU A 410 -3.82 28.28 -0.33
N LYS A 411 -3.43 28.88 -1.47
CA LYS A 411 -3.11 28.19 -2.73
C LYS A 411 -1.95 27.21 -2.56
N TYR A 412 -0.86 27.64 -1.94
CA TYR A 412 0.29 26.78 -1.62
C TYR A 412 -0.09 25.58 -0.75
N ARG A 413 -1.02 25.75 0.19
CA ARG A 413 -1.54 24.64 1.01
C ARG A 413 -2.52 23.73 0.27
N GLY A 414 -2.89 24.07 -0.96
CA GLY A 414 -3.88 23.36 -1.78
C GLY A 414 -5.30 23.52 -1.26
N ILE A 415 -5.59 24.61 -0.54
CA ILE A 415 -6.93 24.93 -0.03
C ILE A 415 -7.75 25.62 -1.11
N ILE A 416 -7.10 26.47 -1.91
CA ILE A 416 -7.69 27.18 -3.05
C ILE A 416 -7.01 26.68 -4.32
N SER A 417 -7.78 26.42 -5.36
CA SER A 417 -7.32 26.17 -6.72
C SER A 417 -7.93 27.18 -7.69
N GLU A 418 -7.24 27.48 -8.80
CA GLU A 418 -7.75 28.34 -9.87
C GLU A 418 -9.01 27.79 -10.56
N GLN A 419 -9.38 26.52 -10.27
CA GLN A 419 -10.52 25.81 -10.86
C GLN A 419 -11.66 25.60 -9.86
N ASP A 420 -11.52 26.05 -8.61
CA ASP A 420 -12.54 25.86 -7.60
C ASP A 420 -13.74 26.78 -7.88
N LYS A 421 -14.94 26.18 -7.98
CA LYS A 421 -16.18 26.90 -7.70
C LYS A 421 -16.28 26.99 -6.18
N ASP A 422 -16.71 28.13 -5.65
CA ASP A 422 -16.69 28.50 -4.20
C ASP A 422 -17.30 27.47 -3.19
N ASP A 423 -17.87 26.34 -3.64
CA ASP A 423 -18.64 25.38 -2.81
C ASP A 423 -18.02 23.97 -2.62
N ASP A 424 -16.83 23.65 -3.15
CA ASP A 424 -16.31 22.25 -3.15
C ASP A 424 -15.10 21.94 -2.23
N ILE A 425 -14.68 22.85 -1.33
CA ILE A 425 -13.54 22.58 -0.42
C ILE A 425 -13.92 21.54 0.65
N ASP A 426 -13.27 20.37 0.64
CA ASP A 426 -13.38 19.38 1.72
C ASP A 426 -12.56 19.80 2.95
N TRP A 427 -13.16 20.66 3.78
CA TRP A 427 -12.57 21.18 5.02
C TRP A 427 -12.13 20.09 6.01
N SER A 428 -12.59 18.85 5.88
CA SER A 428 -12.14 17.75 6.74
C SER A 428 -10.65 17.41 6.56
N ARG A 429 -10.05 17.83 5.43
CA ARG A 429 -8.63 17.61 5.10
C ARG A 429 -7.71 18.69 5.66
N PHE A 430 -8.28 19.80 6.17
CA PHE A 430 -7.51 20.97 6.60
C PHE A 430 -7.80 21.31 8.06
N PRO A 431 -6.82 21.88 8.79
CA PRO A 431 -7.06 22.41 10.11
C PRO A 431 -8.12 23.54 10.11
N SER A 432 -9.00 23.55 11.10
CA SER A 432 -10.09 24.54 11.22
C SER A 432 -9.62 25.99 11.27
N TYR A 433 -8.39 26.26 11.71
CA TYR A 433 -7.83 27.60 11.71
C TYR A 433 -7.48 28.13 10.30
N TYR A 434 -7.21 27.25 9.32
CA TYR A 434 -7.07 27.69 7.92
C TYR A 434 -8.41 27.91 7.25
N GLN A 435 -9.45 27.18 7.65
CA GLN A 435 -10.82 27.49 7.25
C GLN A 435 -11.24 28.89 7.72
N ALA A 436 -10.96 29.21 9.00
CA ALA A 436 -11.21 30.54 9.52
C ALA A 436 -10.43 31.61 8.75
N LEU A 437 -9.15 31.35 8.45
CA LEU A 437 -8.31 32.26 7.67
C LEU A 437 -8.84 32.48 6.25
N TYR A 438 -9.35 31.45 5.58
CA TYR A 438 -9.95 31.55 4.25
C TYR A 438 -11.15 32.49 4.22
N TYR A 439 -12.08 32.38 5.17
CA TYR A 439 -13.24 33.28 5.23
C TYR A 439 -12.93 34.66 5.82
N ASN A 440 -11.84 34.79 6.58
CA ASN A 440 -11.45 36.06 7.19
C ASN A 440 -9.94 36.26 7.14
N HIS A 441 -9.46 36.86 6.04
CA HIS A 441 -8.03 37.13 5.82
C HIS A 441 -7.40 38.01 6.91
N SER A 442 -8.17 38.83 7.65
CA SER A 442 -7.64 39.68 8.73
C SER A 442 -7.04 38.87 9.90
N LEU A 443 -7.42 37.60 10.03
CA LEU A 443 -6.87 36.66 11.00
C LEU A 443 -5.38 36.36 10.78
N ILE A 444 -4.79 36.78 9.67
CA ILE A 444 -3.34 36.75 9.47
C ILE A 444 -2.58 37.55 10.54
N ASN A 445 -3.24 38.46 11.26
CA ASN A 445 -2.67 39.23 12.35
C ASN A 445 -2.69 38.50 13.71
N ASP A 446 -3.36 37.35 13.81
CA ASP A 446 -3.39 36.54 15.04
C ASP A 446 -2.07 35.77 15.24
N GLU A 447 -1.53 35.83 16.47
CA GLU A 447 -0.22 35.22 16.79
C GLU A 447 -0.19 33.70 16.58
N PHE A 448 -1.29 33.00 16.91
CA PHE A 448 -1.36 31.55 16.74
C PHE A 448 -1.38 31.19 15.25
N ILE A 449 -2.18 31.89 14.45
CA ILE A 449 -2.24 31.67 13.00
C ILE A 449 -0.91 31.99 12.34
N GLN A 450 -0.27 33.11 12.66
CA GLN A 450 1.07 33.44 12.16
C GLN A 450 2.09 32.36 12.51
N LYS A 451 2.05 31.84 13.74
CA LYS A 451 2.93 30.74 14.15
C LYS A 451 2.72 29.50 13.29
N LYS A 452 1.46 29.14 12.98
CA LYS A 452 1.13 28.00 12.11
C LYS A 452 1.59 28.21 10.67
N ILE A 453 1.35 29.39 10.11
CA ILE A 453 1.80 29.74 8.75
C ILE A 453 3.33 29.70 8.66
N LYS A 454 4.04 30.32 9.59
CA LYS A 454 5.51 30.30 9.65
C LYS A 454 6.06 28.87 9.74
N GLN A 455 5.39 27.98 10.49
CA GLN A 455 5.77 26.56 10.55
C GLN A 455 5.64 25.86 9.20
N ASP A 456 4.52 26.07 8.50
CA ASP A 456 4.26 25.44 7.20
C ASP A 456 5.19 25.98 6.12
N ILE A 457 5.42 27.30 6.07
CA ILE A 457 6.37 27.94 5.16
C ILE A 457 7.79 27.44 5.44
N LYS A 458 8.23 27.43 6.71
CA LYS A 458 9.55 26.90 7.08
C LYS A 458 9.73 25.45 6.62
N SER A 459 8.72 24.61 6.83
CA SER A 459 8.75 23.22 6.38
C SER A 459 8.77 23.11 4.85
N GLY A 460 8.08 24.00 4.14
CA GLY A 460 8.16 24.12 2.68
C GLY A 460 9.56 24.44 2.19
N LYS A 461 10.22 25.44 2.80
CA LYS A 461 11.60 25.82 2.51
C LYS A 461 12.58 24.67 2.74
N GLU A 462 12.45 23.97 3.87
CA GLU A 462 13.28 22.80 4.19
C GLU A 462 13.09 21.66 3.16
N ARG A 463 11.85 21.42 2.70
CA ARG A 463 11.58 20.43 1.64
C ARG A 463 12.22 20.83 0.31
N ALA A 464 12.15 22.11 -0.08
CA ALA A 464 12.79 22.59 -1.29
C ALA A 464 14.32 22.42 -1.23
N TYR A 465 14.95 22.73 -0.08
CA TYR A 465 16.39 22.55 0.12
C TYR A 465 16.88 21.11 0.04
N VAL A 466 16.02 20.11 0.34
CA VAL A 466 16.35 18.70 0.14
C VAL A 466 15.97 18.20 -1.26
N GLY A 467 15.72 19.09 -2.22
CA GLY A 467 15.44 18.74 -3.62
C GLY A 467 14.02 18.25 -3.89
N LYS A 468 13.03 18.57 -3.04
CA LYS A 468 11.62 18.30 -3.34
C LYS A 468 11.02 19.46 -4.13
N ILE A 469 10.87 19.25 -5.43
CA ILE A 469 10.44 20.27 -6.39
C ILE A 469 9.06 19.96 -6.96
N ILE A 470 8.34 21.01 -7.35
CA ILE A 470 7.07 20.93 -8.08
C ILE A 470 7.38 20.75 -9.56
N VAL A 471 6.81 19.71 -10.16
CA VAL A 471 6.95 19.42 -11.60
C VAL A 471 5.56 19.19 -12.22
N SER A 472 5.46 19.40 -13.54
CA SER A 472 4.31 18.95 -14.32
C SER A 472 4.23 17.42 -14.25
N GLY A 473 3.06 16.86 -13.99
CA GLY A 473 2.87 15.42 -13.87
C GLY A 473 2.02 14.99 -12.69
N ASN A 474 1.75 13.70 -12.63
CA ASN A 474 0.98 13.06 -11.57
C ASN A 474 1.37 11.60 -11.36
N TYR A 475 0.84 11.03 -10.28
CA TYR A 475 0.95 9.61 -10.00
C TYR A 475 -0.22 8.88 -10.63
N GLN A 476 0.07 7.84 -11.40
CA GLN A 476 -0.93 6.96 -11.99
C GLN A 476 -0.56 5.50 -11.72
N THR A 477 -1.55 4.62 -11.77
CA THR A 477 -1.36 3.18 -11.66
C THR A 477 -0.57 2.66 -12.85
N LEU A 478 0.51 1.92 -12.59
CA LEU A 478 1.20 1.15 -13.62
C LEU A 478 0.32 -0.03 -14.04
N THR A 479 0.10 -0.17 -15.34
CA THR A 479 -0.92 -1.07 -15.91
C THR A 479 -0.29 -1.88 -17.06
N PRO A 480 -0.51 -3.19 -17.16
CA PRO A 480 -0.04 -3.96 -18.30
C PRO A 480 -1.00 -3.74 -19.48
N ASP A 481 -0.64 -4.21 -20.67
CA ASP A 481 -1.56 -4.21 -21.81
C ASP A 481 -2.80 -5.09 -21.50
N LEU A 482 -3.93 -4.45 -21.18
CA LEU A 482 -5.14 -5.16 -20.78
C LEU A 482 -5.85 -5.82 -21.95
N TYR A 483 -5.55 -5.42 -23.19
CA TYR A 483 -6.03 -6.13 -24.37
C TYR A 483 -5.27 -7.46 -24.51
N ALA A 484 -3.95 -7.44 -24.28
CA ALA A 484 -3.14 -8.65 -24.20
C ALA A 484 -3.63 -9.60 -23.08
N LEU A 485 -4.05 -9.06 -21.93
CA LEU A 485 -4.63 -9.86 -20.84
C LEU A 485 -5.97 -10.48 -21.23
N MET A 486 -6.85 -9.75 -21.95
CA MET A 486 -8.09 -10.34 -22.48
C MET A 486 -7.79 -11.44 -23.51
N GLN A 487 -6.81 -11.24 -24.40
CA GLN A 487 -6.38 -12.29 -25.34
C GLN A 487 -5.96 -13.56 -24.59
N HIS A 488 -5.10 -13.41 -23.59
CA HIS A 488 -4.63 -14.52 -22.76
C HIS A 488 -5.77 -15.23 -22.03
N ALA A 489 -6.70 -14.48 -21.44
CA ALA A 489 -7.86 -15.02 -20.72
C ALA A 489 -8.75 -15.94 -21.58
N PHE A 490 -8.89 -15.64 -22.87
CA PHE A 490 -9.67 -16.44 -23.82
C PHE A 490 -8.82 -17.43 -24.65
N GLY A 491 -7.53 -17.62 -24.30
CA GLY A 491 -6.63 -18.54 -25.00
C GLY A 491 -6.30 -18.12 -26.43
N LEU A 492 -6.37 -16.82 -26.73
CA LEU A 492 -5.98 -16.24 -28.01
C LEU A 492 -4.47 -15.99 -28.06
N GLU A 493 -3.95 -15.76 -29.27
CA GLU A 493 -2.58 -15.27 -29.43
C GLU A 493 -2.42 -13.91 -28.76
N VAL A 494 -1.44 -13.80 -27.86
CA VAL A 494 -1.16 -12.59 -27.10
C VAL A 494 -0.29 -11.68 -27.96
N THR A 495 -0.88 -10.58 -28.44
CA THR A 495 -0.19 -9.60 -29.29
C THR A 495 -0.10 -8.24 -28.61
N GLY A 496 -1.08 -7.88 -27.77
CA GLY A 496 -1.25 -6.52 -27.27
C GLY A 496 -1.61 -5.51 -28.38
N LEU A 497 -1.65 -4.24 -28.01
CA LEU A 497 -1.89 -3.09 -28.89
C LEU A 497 -0.68 -2.14 -28.95
N LEU A 498 0.24 -2.21 -27.99
CA LEU A 498 1.42 -1.36 -27.86
C LEU A 498 2.69 -2.09 -28.27
N LYS A 499 3.75 -1.35 -28.61
CA LYS A 499 5.06 -1.91 -29.00
C LYS A 499 6.21 -1.26 -28.24
N GLY A 500 7.18 -2.06 -27.79
CA GLY A 500 8.42 -1.56 -27.22
C GLY A 500 8.19 -0.54 -26.11
N ASN A 501 8.77 0.66 -26.25
CA ASN A 501 8.65 1.77 -25.31
C ASN A 501 7.45 2.71 -25.61
N GLU A 502 6.41 2.19 -26.26
CA GLU A 502 5.12 2.87 -26.38
C GLU A 502 4.26 2.64 -25.14
N VAL A 503 3.51 3.67 -24.75
CA VAL A 503 2.51 3.60 -23.68
C VAL A 503 1.19 4.21 -24.12
N TYR A 504 0.10 3.75 -23.53
CA TYR A 504 -1.19 4.43 -23.60
C TYR A 504 -1.54 5.05 -22.24
N SER A 505 -1.95 6.32 -22.25
CA SER A 505 -2.53 6.97 -21.08
C SER A 505 -3.60 7.94 -21.55
N ASN A 506 -4.84 7.70 -21.13
CA ASN A 506 -5.95 8.60 -21.45
C ASN A 506 -5.71 10.01 -20.89
N TYR A 507 -5.02 10.15 -19.76
CA TYR A 507 -4.63 11.47 -19.22
C TYR A 507 -3.68 12.19 -20.18
N TRP A 508 -2.58 11.55 -20.58
CA TRP A 508 -1.58 12.19 -21.43
C TRP A 508 -2.11 12.47 -22.84
N ASN A 509 -2.96 11.59 -23.39
CA ASN A 509 -3.62 11.84 -24.69
C ASN A 509 -4.36 13.20 -24.76
N HIS A 510 -4.79 13.75 -23.62
CA HIS A 510 -5.49 15.04 -23.54
C HIS A 510 -4.66 16.19 -22.95
N ASN A 511 -3.49 15.92 -22.36
CA ASN A 511 -2.76 16.90 -21.55
C ASN A 511 -1.28 17.05 -21.92
N LEU A 512 -0.79 16.38 -22.99
CA LEU A 512 0.57 16.58 -23.46
C LEU A 512 0.79 18.02 -23.95
N PHE A 513 1.91 18.61 -23.54
CA PHE A 513 2.23 19.99 -23.85
C PHE A 513 2.75 20.19 -25.28
N GLU A 514 3.86 19.53 -25.64
CA GLU A 514 4.59 19.79 -26.90
C GLU A 514 4.90 18.51 -27.69
N THR A 515 5.39 17.47 -27.00
CA THR A 515 5.88 16.24 -27.63
C THR A 515 5.15 15.04 -27.07
N PRO A 516 5.05 13.91 -27.81
CA PRO A 516 4.36 12.71 -27.32
C PRO A 516 5.23 11.93 -26.32
N TRP A 517 6.11 12.57 -25.56
CA TRP A 517 7.04 11.91 -24.66
C TRP A 517 6.76 12.26 -23.22
N ILE A 518 6.80 11.24 -22.38
CA ILE A 518 6.81 11.37 -20.91
C ILE A 518 7.95 10.53 -20.36
N ASP A 519 8.31 10.80 -19.12
CA ASP A 519 9.16 9.92 -18.34
C ASP A 519 8.36 9.21 -17.25
N ILE A 520 8.64 7.93 -17.02
CA ILE A 520 8.04 7.12 -15.96
C ILE A 520 9.06 6.89 -14.86
N ILE A 521 8.67 7.24 -13.63
CA ILE A 521 9.52 7.20 -12.44
C ILE A 521 8.76 6.46 -11.33
N ARG A 522 9.36 5.41 -10.75
CA ARG A 522 8.82 4.74 -9.56
C ARG A 522 9.63 5.11 -8.31
N SER A 523 8.94 5.17 -7.18
CA SER A 523 9.56 5.38 -5.87
C SER A 523 9.60 4.08 -5.06
N PRO A 524 10.68 3.79 -4.31
CA PRO A 524 11.94 4.53 -4.28
C PRO A 524 12.67 4.44 -5.63
N HIS A 525 13.37 5.50 -6.01
CA HIS A 525 14.28 5.53 -7.16
C HIS A 525 15.70 5.37 -6.62
N ILE A 526 16.41 4.29 -6.98
CA ILE A 526 17.68 3.91 -6.35
C ILE A 526 18.83 4.00 -7.36
N ALA A 527 18.66 3.41 -8.53
CA ALA A 527 19.56 3.55 -9.67
C ALA A 527 18.95 4.53 -10.68
N ASN A 528 19.61 4.75 -11.83
CA ASN A 528 18.99 5.43 -12.96
C ASN A 528 17.89 4.54 -13.54
N GLU A 529 16.67 4.75 -13.04
CA GLU A 529 15.48 3.97 -13.38
C GLU A 529 14.53 4.77 -14.28
N HIS A 530 14.99 5.90 -14.83
CA HIS A 530 14.22 6.72 -15.76
C HIS A 530 13.82 5.91 -17.00
N CYS A 531 12.57 6.08 -17.41
CA CYS A 531 11.95 5.33 -18.50
C CYS A 531 11.25 6.33 -19.44
N PRO A 532 12.00 7.02 -20.32
CA PRO A 532 11.41 7.89 -21.32
C PRO A 532 10.65 7.05 -22.35
N VAL A 533 9.36 7.34 -22.52
CA VAL A 533 8.42 6.57 -23.34
C VAL A 533 7.59 7.46 -24.24
N GLN A 534 7.12 6.89 -25.34
CA GLN A 534 6.23 7.59 -26.27
C GLN A 534 4.77 7.27 -25.94
N VAL A 535 3.96 8.29 -25.74
CA VAL A 535 2.51 8.19 -25.62
C VAL A 535 1.90 8.03 -27.02
N VAL A 536 1.13 6.97 -27.21
CA VAL A 536 0.45 6.66 -28.48
C VAL A 536 -1.04 6.41 -28.25
N THR A 537 -1.84 6.68 -29.27
CA THR A 537 -3.28 6.38 -29.28
C THR A 537 -3.75 5.95 -30.66
N SER A 538 -4.82 5.19 -30.71
CA SER A 538 -5.52 4.77 -31.92
C SER A 538 -6.98 4.45 -31.61
N GLY A 539 -7.85 4.39 -32.62
CA GLY A 539 -9.27 4.10 -32.40
C GLY A 539 -9.52 2.73 -31.75
N ILE A 540 -8.65 1.73 -31.98
CA ILE A 540 -8.76 0.43 -31.32
C ILE A 540 -8.37 0.50 -29.84
N MET A 541 -7.34 1.30 -29.50
CA MET A 541 -6.96 1.56 -28.11
C MET A 541 -8.06 2.32 -27.38
N GLU A 542 -8.61 3.38 -27.98
CA GLU A 542 -9.73 4.16 -27.41
C GLU A 542 -10.96 3.29 -27.15
N LYS A 543 -11.26 2.35 -28.06
CA LYS A 543 -12.35 1.41 -27.88
C LYS A 543 -12.14 0.47 -26.70
N TRP A 544 -11.01 -0.23 -26.66
CA TRP A 544 -10.78 -1.29 -25.65
C TRP A 544 -10.38 -0.72 -24.29
N PHE A 545 -9.65 0.39 -24.27
CA PHE A 545 -9.22 1.07 -23.05
C PHE A 545 -10.17 2.18 -22.59
N LYS A 546 -11.41 2.23 -23.11
CA LYS A 546 -12.41 3.28 -22.75
C LYS A 546 -12.71 3.39 -21.25
N TYR A 547 -12.49 2.34 -20.46
CA TYR A 547 -12.65 2.39 -18.99
C TYR A 547 -11.33 2.65 -18.25
N GLN A 548 -10.19 2.62 -18.95
CA GLN A 548 -8.87 2.92 -18.41
C GLN A 548 -8.60 4.43 -18.50
N GLN A 549 -9.42 5.18 -17.78
CA GLN A 549 -9.36 6.64 -17.75
C GLN A 549 -8.13 7.15 -17.01
N THR A 550 -7.63 6.38 -16.04
CA THR A 550 -6.48 6.67 -15.20
C THR A 550 -5.54 5.47 -15.22
N GLY A 551 -4.24 5.69 -15.46
CA GLY A 551 -3.25 4.62 -15.58
C GLY A 551 -2.25 4.86 -16.71
N ILE A 552 -1.10 4.17 -16.61
CA ILE A 552 -0.07 4.09 -17.65
C ILE A 552 -0.03 2.65 -18.14
N ILE A 553 -0.56 2.40 -19.33
CA ILE A 553 -0.60 1.08 -19.94
C ILE A 553 0.71 0.86 -20.69
N LEU A 554 1.47 -0.15 -20.27
CA LEU A 554 2.73 -0.55 -20.88
C LEU A 554 2.51 -1.60 -21.98
N SER A 555 3.37 -1.57 -23.00
CA SER A 555 3.54 -2.70 -23.91
C SER A 555 3.97 -3.97 -23.16
N VAL A 556 3.45 -5.11 -23.58
CA VAL A 556 3.86 -6.44 -23.08
C VAL A 556 5.08 -7.02 -23.79
N PHE A 557 5.53 -6.39 -24.89
CA PHE A 557 6.70 -6.85 -25.65
C PHE A 557 7.70 -5.73 -25.90
N GLY A 558 8.98 -6.12 -26.00
CA GLY A 558 10.06 -5.26 -26.48
C GLY A 558 10.48 -4.16 -25.52
N ASN A 559 10.16 -4.28 -24.23
CA ASN A 559 10.64 -3.38 -23.19
C ASN A 559 10.85 -4.10 -21.86
N THR A 560 11.65 -3.49 -21.00
CA THR A 560 11.94 -3.96 -19.64
C THR A 560 11.50 -2.93 -18.59
N ILE A 561 10.53 -2.07 -18.92
CA ILE A 561 10.16 -0.91 -18.08
C ILE A 561 9.76 -1.34 -16.67
N ALA A 562 8.88 -2.34 -16.55
CA ALA A 562 8.47 -2.85 -15.24
C ALA A 562 9.68 -3.36 -14.43
N LEU A 563 10.60 -4.09 -15.05
CA LEU A 563 11.82 -4.57 -14.40
C LEU A 563 12.73 -3.41 -13.97
N LYS A 564 12.93 -2.42 -14.86
CA LYS A 564 13.75 -1.22 -14.62
C LYS A 564 13.22 -0.39 -13.47
N LEU A 565 11.90 -0.29 -13.33
CA LEU A 565 11.21 0.40 -12.24
C LEU A 565 11.22 -0.43 -10.95
N ASN A 566 12.38 -0.92 -10.51
CA ASN A 566 12.53 -1.75 -9.31
C ASN A 566 11.62 -2.99 -9.30
N SER A 567 11.62 -3.75 -10.39
CA SER A 567 10.80 -4.98 -10.54
C SER A 567 9.33 -4.73 -10.18
N ALA A 568 8.75 -3.68 -10.78
CA ALA A 568 7.35 -3.34 -10.63
C ALA A 568 6.45 -4.48 -11.08
N ASP A 569 5.33 -4.61 -10.38
CA ASP A 569 4.23 -5.49 -10.73
C ASP A 569 2.98 -4.65 -11.01
N TYR A 570 1.89 -5.35 -11.30
CA TYR A 570 0.61 -4.74 -11.65
C TYR A 570 -0.43 -5.00 -10.55
N ASP A 571 0.01 -5.16 -9.29
CA ASP A 571 -0.84 -5.42 -8.12
C ASP A 571 -1.34 -4.14 -7.41
N GLY A 572 -0.92 -2.99 -7.95
CA GLY A 572 -1.24 -1.65 -7.47
C GLY A 572 -0.07 -0.69 -7.43
N ASP A 573 1.04 -0.99 -8.10
CA ASP A 573 2.16 -0.05 -8.22
C ASP A 573 1.73 1.25 -8.87
N HIS A 574 2.24 2.36 -8.32
CA HIS A 574 2.02 3.70 -8.84
C HIS A 574 3.35 4.29 -9.29
N VAL A 575 3.30 4.99 -10.40
CA VAL A 575 4.44 5.66 -11.01
C VAL A 575 4.13 7.13 -11.14
N LEU A 576 5.13 7.96 -10.85
CA LEU A 576 5.13 9.35 -11.29
C LEU A 576 5.33 9.34 -12.80
N THR A 577 4.49 10.08 -13.51
CA THR A 577 4.74 10.43 -14.91
C THR A 577 4.82 11.93 -15.07
N THR A 578 5.73 12.38 -15.93
CA THR A 578 5.97 13.80 -16.20
C THR A 578 6.24 14.02 -17.68
N ASP A 579 5.66 15.08 -18.24
CA ASP A 579 5.98 15.61 -19.57
C ASP A 579 6.97 16.79 -19.48
N ASN A 580 7.57 17.02 -18.31
CA ASN A 580 8.54 18.10 -18.15
C ASN A 580 9.72 17.88 -19.10
N ARG A 581 9.91 18.82 -20.03
CA ARG A 581 10.89 18.72 -21.10
C ARG A 581 12.31 18.49 -20.59
N ILE A 582 12.73 19.23 -19.55
CA ILE A 582 14.08 19.14 -18.98
C ILE A 582 14.32 17.73 -18.42
N ILE A 583 13.36 17.17 -17.70
CA ILE A 583 13.45 15.80 -17.17
C ILE A 583 13.48 14.78 -18.31
N CYS A 584 12.56 14.89 -19.27
CA CYS A 584 12.48 13.94 -20.38
C CYS A 584 13.73 13.95 -21.27
N GLU A 585 14.27 15.14 -21.55
CA GLU A 585 15.50 15.29 -22.33
C GLU A 585 16.71 14.77 -21.56
N SER A 586 16.82 15.09 -20.27
CA SER A 586 17.88 14.55 -19.41
C SER A 586 17.81 13.02 -19.32
N ALA A 587 16.63 12.44 -19.12
CA ALA A 587 16.43 10.98 -19.10
C ALA A 587 16.84 10.31 -20.42
N LYS A 588 16.61 10.96 -21.56
CA LYS A 588 17.04 10.46 -22.89
C LYS A 588 18.55 10.59 -23.10
N ARG A 589 19.18 11.66 -22.60
CA ARG A 589 20.64 11.84 -22.64
C ARG A 589 21.36 10.82 -21.76
N ASN A 590 20.76 10.47 -20.63
CA ASN A 590 21.32 9.61 -19.59
C ASN A 590 20.65 8.23 -19.55
N ILE A 591 20.33 7.63 -20.70
CA ILE A 591 19.62 6.35 -20.72
C ILE A 591 20.50 5.23 -20.15
N ALA A 592 20.03 4.61 -19.06
CA ALA A 592 20.67 3.43 -18.47
C ALA A 592 19.98 2.14 -18.88
N ASN A 593 20.74 1.05 -18.96
CA ASN A 593 20.18 -0.28 -19.16
C ASN A 593 19.36 -0.71 -17.92
N THR A 594 18.52 -1.72 -18.11
CA THR A 594 17.88 -2.38 -16.96
C THR A 594 18.92 -3.21 -16.23
N ILE A 595 18.93 -3.13 -14.89
CA ILE A 595 19.79 -3.96 -14.07
C ILE A 595 19.13 -5.34 -13.91
N HIS A 596 19.79 -6.38 -14.40
CA HIS A 596 19.36 -7.77 -14.25
C HIS A 596 20.20 -8.49 -13.19
N HIS A 597 19.56 -8.81 -12.07
CA HIS A 597 20.22 -9.50 -10.96
C HIS A 597 20.16 -11.02 -11.13
N ILE A 598 21.33 -11.66 -11.22
CA ILE A 598 21.48 -13.12 -11.28
C ILE A 598 22.11 -13.60 -9.97
N LYS A 599 21.41 -14.49 -9.27
CA LYS A 599 21.92 -15.10 -8.04
C LYS A 599 22.43 -16.52 -8.30
N ILE A 600 23.66 -16.78 -7.91
CA ILE A 600 24.34 -18.08 -8.00
C ILE A 600 24.65 -18.52 -6.57
N ASP A 601 24.11 -19.66 -6.13
CA ASP A 601 24.35 -20.20 -4.79
C ASP A 601 25.21 -21.46 -4.87
N ASN A 602 26.50 -21.31 -4.54
CA ASN A 602 27.49 -22.40 -4.61
C ASN A 602 27.72 -23.09 -3.26
N ARG A 603 26.86 -22.83 -2.26
CA ARG A 603 26.97 -23.43 -0.93
C ARG A 603 26.53 -24.89 -0.93
N GLU A 604 27.15 -25.73 -0.11
CA GLU A 604 26.89 -27.18 -0.09
C GLU A 604 25.48 -27.57 0.43
N SER A 605 24.81 -26.65 1.13
CA SER A 605 23.55 -26.88 1.87
C SER A 605 22.25 -26.76 1.05
N VAL A 606 22.34 -26.52 -0.27
CA VAL A 606 21.20 -26.14 -1.14
C VAL A 606 20.21 -27.29 -1.42
N LYS A 607 20.50 -28.53 -1.02
CA LYS A 607 19.74 -29.71 -1.51
C LYS A 607 18.30 -29.90 -0.99
N ASP A 608 17.79 -29.10 -0.07
CA ASP A 608 16.35 -29.05 0.21
C ASP A 608 15.99 -27.71 0.87
N MET A 609 15.15 -26.89 0.22
CA MET A 609 14.50 -25.77 0.90
C MET A 609 13.61 -26.33 2.02
N LYS A 610 14.14 -26.36 3.25
CA LYS A 610 13.36 -26.76 4.42
C LYS A 610 12.20 -25.79 4.60
N LYS A 611 10.98 -26.25 4.30
CA LYS A 611 9.75 -25.54 4.66
C LYS A 611 9.73 -25.30 6.17
N VAL A 612 9.22 -24.15 6.57
CA VAL A 612 9.05 -23.80 7.98
C VAL A 612 7.64 -24.15 8.44
N ASP A 613 7.52 -24.58 9.69
CA ASP A 613 6.22 -24.71 10.35
C ASP A 613 5.74 -23.31 10.76
N VAL A 614 4.62 -22.86 10.21
CA VAL A 614 4.08 -21.53 10.47
C VAL A 614 3.45 -21.40 11.86
N GLY A 615 3.21 -22.52 12.54
CA GLY A 615 2.76 -22.58 13.93
C GLY A 615 3.90 -22.53 14.95
N ASP A 616 5.16 -22.73 14.53
CA ASP A 616 6.30 -22.72 15.44
C ASP A 616 6.58 -21.30 15.97
N ILE A 617 6.45 -21.15 17.29
CA ILE A 617 6.55 -19.87 17.99
C ILE A 617 7.92 -19.20 17.76
N ASN A 618 9.00 -19.97 17.80
CA ASN A 618 10.35 -19.44 17.63
C ASN A 618 10.55 -18.90 16.21
N THR A 619 10.04 -19.63 15.22
CA THR A 619 10.04 -19.21 13.81
C THR A 619 9.25 -17.91 13.62
N VAL A 620 8.06 -17.78 14.22
CA VAL A 620 7.27 -16.54 14.17
C VAL A 620 8.02 -15.36 14.76
N ILE A 621 8.57 -15.52 15.97
CA ILE A 621 9.26 -14.45 16.70
C ILE A 621 10.54 -14.03 15.97
N GLU A 622 11.32 -14.99 15.46
CA GLU A 622 12.55 -14.68 14.72
C GLU A 622 12.25 -13.91 13.43
N CYS A 623 11.16 -14.27 12.73
CA CYS A 623 10.69 -13.53 11.56
C CYS A 623 10.32 -12.08 11.91
N ASP A 624 9.54 -11.88 12.98
CA ASP A 624 9.12 -10.56 13.45
C ASP A 624 10.35 -9.71 13.86
N TYR A 625 11.28 -10.30 14.64
CA TYR A 625 12.53 -9.66 15.08
C TYR A 625 13.40 -9.18 13.92
N LYS A 626 13.64 -10.04 12.93
CA LYS A 626 14.41 -9.69 11.71
C LYS A 626 13.73 -8.55 10.95
N GLY A 627 12.41 -8.63 10.80
CA GLY A 627 11.61 -7.61 10.13
C GLY A 627 11.67 -6.23 10.79
N TYR A 628 11.76 -6.18 12.11
CA TYR A 628 11.82 -4.92 12.86
C TYR A 628 13.15 -4.18 12.79
N LYS A 629 14.24 -4.78 12.31
CA LYS A 629 15.52 -4.07 12.15
C LYS A 629 15.41 -2.91 11.15
N ASN A 630 14.55 -3.02 10.14
CA ASN A 630 14.19 -1.98 9.18
C ASN A 630 15.39 -1.17 8.64
N ASN A 631 16.33 -1.85 7.98
CA ASN A 631 17.61 -1.28 7.53
C ASN A 631 17.55 -0.57 6.16
N ILE A 632 16.38 -0.41 5.54
CA ILE A 632 16.24 0.07 4.15
C ILE A 632 16.94 1.42 3.95
N GLY A 633 16.71 2.38 4.86
CA GLY A 633 17.34 3.71 4.76
C GLY A 633 18.86 3.69 4.90
N ASN A 634 19.43 2.72 5.64
CA ASN A 634 20.87 2.58 5.79
C ASN A 634 21.54 2.07 4.50
N VAL A 635 20.77 1.45 3.59
CA VAL A 635 21.26 0.95 2.31
C VAL A 635 21.02 1.97 1.19
N ILE A 636 19.82 2.55 1.11
CA ILE A 636 19.47 3.46 0.02
C ILE A 636 20.22 4.80 0.12
N ASN A 637 20.37 5.37 1.32
CA ASN A 637 20.98 6.71 1.46
C ASN A 637 22.45 6.76 0.98
N PRO A 638 23.33 5.78 1.29
CA PRO A 638 24.68 5.75 0.71
C PRO A 638 24.70 5.63 -0.82
N ILE A 639 23.76 4.90 -1.43
CA ILE A 639 23.68 4.78 -2.90
C ILE A 639 23.40 6.15 -3.53
N SER A 640 22.50 6.94 -2.93
CA SER A 640 22.25 8.32 -3.37
C SER A 640 23.50 9.21 -3.30
N VAL A 641 24.41 8.97 -2.35
CA VAL A 641 25.69 9.71 -2.27
C VAL A 641 26.63 9.29 -3.39
N LEU A 642 26.69 8.01 -3.75
CA LEU A 642 27.54 7.53 -4.85
C LEU A 642 27.21 8.20 -6.18
N TRP A 643 25.91 8.37 -6.48
CA TRP A 643 25.47 9.10 -7.67
C TRP A 643 25.89 10.57 -7.68
N SER A 644 26.04 11.20 -6.52
CA SER A 644 26.51 12.60 -6.41
C SER A 644 28.02 12.78 -6.48
N MET A 645 28.79 11.68 -6.50
CA MET A 645 30.26 11.71 -6.57
C MET A 645 30.80 11.50 -7.99
N GLN A 646 29.97 11.06 -8.92
CA GLN A 646 30.25 11.09 -10.36
C GLN A 646 30.00 12.50 -10.88
#